data_AF-A0A940BL85-F1
#
_entry.id   AF-A0A940BL85-F1
#
_cell.length_a   1.000
_cell.length_b   1.000
_cell.length_c   1.000
_cell.angle_alpha   90.00
_cell.angle_beta   90.00
_cell.angle_gamma   90.00
#
_symmetry.space_group_name_H-M   'P 1'
#
loop_
_entity.id
_entity.type
_entity.pdbx_description
1 polymer ?
#
loop_
_entity_poly.entity_id
_entity_poly.type
_entity_poly.pdbx_seq_one_letter_code
_entity_poly.pdbx_strand_id
1 'polypeptide(L)'
;MTESFLKMFKRFTPDPGEFAALEHLIDFKTNISKEKKTVVIDAVFDTVISADALYGIENDIKGAYALNECTLMPVFKDCAFDRSYASELVRTLELYYGKAYPKGFLGEYSAELYGDSLVFSLRAGLMVELMSDLVGYFETIIEKRFGEKIKVVFSSEEGAPDNGREEELIKSAQEDYRARVAAGAEKEKPVGCDNRSLLPVEGEALEYIEDGIVRSGRLTFDISDKKLVYGFESNAKLIPIRDIAENRRCAFLCRMFMKDERESRDGGSVKYTLGVTDLDSSVNVRLSVDKASDELTPHLKENAALLICGTAKIDDFDGELSVRARTVYLVKQVLKTDTAPEKRVELHLHTTLSANDALCDPAAVVATATRWGMPAIAVTDHGNVQAFPEIMTALEKSKSPVKPLYGMEGYLVDDTARAVYGFEGHEDVSFSEGTFTVFDIETTGLSPIHCAITEIGAVKYRGGIVAEKFDSFVDPGTHIPENITDLTGITDEMVAGAPSQRDAVEAFLNFAGDTVLVAHNANFDVSFIRRVAEENKLKFDNPYIDTVAVSRHLNADLNKHNLDAVRKYYGLGEFNHHRASDDCEMLASIFERMIAKMKLDGVESVETMIEEMAAKTDPRRLNPFHATILVKNKKGLKNLYKLVSYSYLYYYGGKGRSSSPRIPKTVLEQHREGLIVGSACASGEIFQLLLEDRPYGDIMKAADFYDYFEIMPDSNNGFLIDEGKLASAEDLHRLNRRVLEIADKQKKPCVATGDVHFMDPDDEIYRQLLKNGQKYTDAFRTTGMYLKTTDEMLGEFAYLGDRAYEVVVTNTRKVADMIEEGVRPIPKGTYPPSIEGAEEELVQCCNEKARRLYGDPLPEIVQKR
;
A
#
# COMPACT_ATOMS: atom_id res chain seq x y z
N MET A 1 21.63 13.53 -47.60
CA MET A 1 20.45 12.84 -47.01
C MET A 1 19.68 13.74 -46.04
N THR A 2 20.36 14.67 -45.38
CA THR A 2 19.81 15.79 -44.59
C THR A 2 18.63 16.51 -45.25
N GLU A 3 18.73 16.93 -46.51
CA GLU A 3 17.61 17.57 -47.22
C GLU A 3 16.37 16.67 -47.34
N SER A 4 16.58 15.35 -47.52
CA SER A 4 15.48 14.36 -47.57
C SER A 4 14.82 14.22 -46.19
N PHE A 5 15.63 14.21 -45.12
CA PHE A 5 15.17 14.18 -43.74
C PHE A 5 14.33 15.42 -43.40
N LEU A 6 14.82 16.62 -43.71
CA LEU A 6 14.10 17.88 -43.49
C LEU A 6 12.85 18.00 -44.38
N LYS A 7 12.87 17.41 -45.58
CA LYS A 7 11.69 17.34 -46.43
C LYS A 7 10.62 16.39 -45.88
N MET A 8 11.00 15.38 -45.11
CA MET A 8 10.06 14.50 -44.42
C MET A 8 9.49 15.19 -43.18
N PHE A 9 10.35 15.78 -42.35
CA PHE A 9 9.98 16.53 -41.15
C PHE A 9 9.93 18.05 -41.41
N LYS A 10 9.10 18.50 -42.37
CA LYS A 10 9.01 19.91 -42.80
C LYS A 10 8.70 20.95 -41.72
N ARG A 11 8.13 20.55 -40.58
CA ARG A 11 7.82 21.46 -39.45
C ARG A 11 8.96 21.52 -38.44
N PHE A 12 9.91 20.60 -38.52
CA PHE A 12 11.11 20.59 -37.70
C PHE A 12 12.13 21.56 -38.31
N THR A 13 12.60 22.50 -37.49
CA THR A 13 13.61 23.49 -37.88
C THR A 13 14.81 23.27 -36.98
N PRO A 14 15.86 22.55 -37.44
CA PRO A 14 16.98 22.20 -36.58
C PRO A 14 17.76 23.43 -36.16
N ASP A 15 18.25 23.43 -34.93
CA ASP A 15 19.23 24.42 -34.48
C ASP A 15 20.61 24.18 -35.15
N PRO A 16 21.61 25.08 -35.00
CA PRO A 16 22.92 24.90 -35.63
C PRO A 16 23.66 23.61 -35.23
N GLY A 17 23.49 23.12 -34.01
CA GLY A 17 24.10 21.88 -33.52
C GLY A 17 23.40 20.63 -34.04
N GLU A 18 22.07 20.66 -34.10
CA GLU A 18 21.25 19.60 -34.69
C GLU A 18 21.44 19.50 -36.20
N PHE A 19 21.58 20.65 -36.87
CA PHE A 19 21.85 20.70 -38.30
C PHE A 19 23.22 20.08 -38.61
N ALA A 20 24.26 20.45 -37.85
CA ALA A 20 25.59 19.87 -37.99
C ALA A 20 25.58 18.35 -37.77
N ALA A 21 24.80 17.85 -36.80
CA ALA A 21 24.62 16.41 -36.60
C ALA A 21 23.94 15.72 -37.81
N LEU A 22 22.93 16.37 -38.40
CA LEU A 22 22.21 15.84 -39.56
C LEU A 22 23.01 15.90 -40.86
N GLU A 23 24.07 16.71 -40.97
CA GLU A 23 24.98 16.70 -42.14
C GLU A 23 25.70 15.36 -42.29
N HIS A 24 25.91 14.66 -41.17
CA HIS A 24 26.54 13.34 -41.10
C HIS A 24 25.56 12.17 -41.32
N LEU A 25 24.27 12.45 -41.55
CA LEU A 25 23.26 11.43 -41.79
C LEU A 25 23.44 10.79 -43.17
N ILE A 26 23.68 9.48 -43.22
CA ILE A 26 23.89 8.71 -44.45
C ILE A 26 22.61 7.99 -44.89
N ASP A 27 21.83 7.44 -43.95
CA ASP A 27 20.58 6.75 -44.24
C ASP A 27 19.60 6.92 -43.09
N PHE A 28 18.29 6.85 -43.36
CA PHE A 28 17.29 6.79 -42.31
C PHE A 28 16.01 6.11 -42.77
N LYS A 29 15.33 5.46 -41.82
CA LYS A 29 13.99 4.89 -42.00
C LYS A 29 13.11 5.33 -40.85
N THR A 30 11.82 5.54 -41.14
CA THR A 30 10.85 5.97 -40.14
C THR A 30 9.72 4.96 -40.02
N ASN A 31 9.34 4.63 -38.80
CA ASN A 31 8.13 3.89 -38.48
C ASN A 31 7.15 4.84 -37.77
N ILE A 32 5.99 5.10 -38.39
CA ILE A 32 5.04 6.11 -37.93
C ILE A 32 3.71 5.44 -37.55
N SER A 33 3.31 5.59 -36.28
CA SER A 33 1.98 5.19 -35.81
C SER A 33 1.10 6.43 -35.68
N LYS A 34 0.12 6.58 -36.59
CA LYS A 34 -0.83 7.69 -36.56
C LYS A 34 -1.80 7.61 -35.38
N GLU A 35 -2.23 6.40 -35.03
CA GLU A 35 -3.15 6.15 -33.90
C GLU A 35 -2.50 6.48 -32.56
N LYS A 36 -1.24 6.06 -32.36
CA LYS A 36 -0.50 6.32 -31.12
C LYS A 36 0.23 7.68 -31.11
N LYS A 37 0.22 8.41 -32.23
CA LYS A 37 1.03 9.61 -32.47
C LYS A 37 2.51 9.40 -32.11
N THR A 38 3.10 8.29 -32.56
CA THR A 38 4.51 7.98 -32.28
C THR A 38 5.33 7.84 -33.55
N VAL A 39 6.61 8.20 -33.46
CA VAL A 39 7.58 8.08 -34.55
C VAL A 39 8.87 7.44 -34.03
N VAL A 40 9.33 6.38 -34.69
CA VAL A 40 10.65 5.79 -34.48
C VAL A 40 11.49 6.01 -35.73
N ILE A 41 12.70 6.53 -35.55
CA ILE A 41 13.62 6.91 -36.63
C ILE A 41 14.88 6.07 -36.47
N ASP A 42 15.06 5.07 -37.33
CA ASP A 42 16.32 4.35 -37.45
C ASP A 42 17.26 5.16 -38.34
N ALA A 43 18.34 5.71 -37.78
CA ALA A 43 19.22 6.65 -38.46
C ALA A 43 20.67 6.15 -38.49
N VAL A 44 21.33 6.26 -39.64
CA VAL A 44 22.72 5.84 -39.85
C VAL A 44 23.59 7.06 -40.09
N PHE A 45 24.65 7.23 -39.31
CA PHE A 45 25.58 8.35 -39.40
C PHE A 45 27.00 7.88 -39.77
N ASP A 46 27.78 8.75 -40.45
CA ASP A 46 29.18 8.47 -40.81
C ASP A 46 30.20 8.87 -39.73
N THR A 47 29.72 9.51 -38.67
CA THR A 47 30.50 9.89 -37.50
C THR A 47 29.68 9.71 -36.24
N VAL A 48 30.37 9.73 -35.10
CA VAL A 48 29.74 9.67 -33.78
C VAL A 48 29.08 11.00 -33.45
N ILE A 49 27.80 10.97 -33.09
CA ILE A 49 26.99 12.13 -32.72
C ILE A 49 26.77 12.16 -31.21
N SER A 50 26.82 13.36 -30.62
CA SER A 50 26.60 13.56 -29.19
C SER A 50 25.17 13.27 -28.76
N ALA A 51 25.01 12.82 -27.52
CA ALA A 51 23.71 12.48 -26.94
C ALA A 51 22.77 13.70 -26.87
N ASP A 52 23.29 14.89 -26.58
CA ASP A 52 22.51 16.13 -26.54
C ASP A 52 21.93 16.50 -27.92
N ALA A 53 22.70 16.35 -29.01
CA ALA A 53 22.22 16.65 -30.35
C ALA A 53 21.15 15.66 -30.82
N LEU A 54 21.31 14.36 -30.50
CA LEU A 54 20.32 13.33 -30.84
C LEU A 54 19.00 13.54 -30.08
N TYR A 55 19.10 13.87 -28.79
CA TYR A 55 17.94 14.13 -27.93
C TYR A 55 17.22 15.44 -28.28
N GLY A 56 17.95 16.46 -28.71
CA GLY A 56 17.38 17.70 -29.27
C GLY A 56 16.49 17.41 -30.48
N ILE A 57 17.04 16.71 -31.48
CA ILE A 57 16.32 16.34 -32.71
C ILE A 57 15.02 15.58 -32.37
N GLU A 58 15.05 14.64 -31.42
CA GLU A 58 13.86 13.91 -30.98
C GLU A 58 12.77 14.83 -30.39
N ASN A 59 13.15 15.72 -29.47
CA ASN A 59 12.22 16.60 -28.79
C ASN A 59 11.64 17.67 -29.71
N ASP A 60 12.45 18.21 -30.61
CA ASP A 60 12.01 19.26 -31.52
C ASP A 60 11.10 18.69 -32.61
N ILE A 61 11.36 17.46 -33.10
CA ILE A 61 10.41 16.74 -33.96
C ILE A 61 9.12 16.42 -33.18
N LYS A 62 9.23 15.97 -31.93
CA LYS A 62 8.07 15.67 -31.07
C LYS A 62 7.19 16.91 -30.87
N GLY A 63 7.80 18.05 -30.57
CA GLY A 63 7.11 19.33 -30.37
C GLY A 63 6.46 19.86 -31.65
N ALA A 64 7.21 19.91 -32.76
CA ALA A 64 6.75 20.44 -34.04
C ALA A 64 5.53 19.69 -34.63
N TYR A 65 5.37 18.41 -34.25
CA TYR A 65 4.29 17.54 -34.73
C TYR A 65 3.28 17.14 -33.65
N ALA A 66 3.43 17.64 -32.41
CA ALA A 66 2.60 17.28 -31.25
C ALA A 66 2.47 15.75 -31.08
N LEU A 67 3.60 15.05 -31.14
CA LEU A 67 3.69 13.60 -31.00
C LEU A 67 3.69 13.19 -29.51
N ASN A 68 3.14 12.02 -29.22
CA ASN A 68 3.23 11.42 -27.88
C ASN A 68 4.67 10.96 -27.59
N GLU A 69 5.35 10.44 -28.61
CA GLU A 69 6.71 9.90 -28.50
C GLU A 69 7.45 10.02 -29.84
N CYS A 70 8.72 10.42 -29.79
CA CYS A 70 9.64 10.39 -30.91
C CYS A 70 10.95 9.78 -30.40
N THR A 71 11.46 8.76 -31.09
CA THR A 71 12.71 8.08 -30.71
C THR A 71 13.60 7.94 -31.92
N LEU A 72 14.86 8.35 -31.79
CA LEU A 72 15.89 8.25 -32.78
C LEU A 72 16.88 7.17 -32.35
N MET A 73 17.01 6.14 -33.18
CA MET A 73 17.87 4.99 -32.98
C MET A 73 19.11 5.15 -33.88
N PRO A 74 20.22 5.72 -33.38
CA PRO A 74 21.40 5.97 -34.19
C PRO A 74 22.24 4.70 -34.36
N VAL A 75 22.84 4.55 -35.54
CA VAL A 75 23.90 3.58 -35.85
C VAL A 75 25.07 4.34 -36.46
N PHE A 76 26.27 4.20 -35.89
CA PHE A 76 27.49 4.85 -36.37
C PHE A 76 28.25 3.90 -37.27
N LYS A 77 28.19 4.15 -38.58
CA LYS A 77 28.79 3.28 -39.57
C LYS A 77 30.29 3.56 -39.69
N ASP A 78 31.08 2.50 -39.79
CA ASP A 78 32.54 2.57 -39.94
C ASP A 78 33.26 3.31 -38.78
N CYS A 79 32.57 3.49 -37.65
CA CYS A 79 33.08 4.06 -36.40
C CYS A 79 33.34 2.92 -35.41
N ALA A 80 34.55 2.84 -34.86
CA ALA A 80 34.86 1.88 -33.80
C ALA A 80 34.46 2.46 -32.43
N PHE A 81 34.03 1.61 -31.50
CA PHE A 81 33.80 2.04 -30.12
C PHE A 81 35.13 2.42 -29.45
N ASP A 82 35.19 3.59 -28.81
CA ASP A 82 36.35 4.01 -28.03
C ASP A 82 35.95 4.62 -26.67
N ARG A 83 36.95 4.73 -25.76
CA ARG A 83 36.73 5.18 -24.37
C ARG A 83 36.09 6.56 -24.25
N SER A 84 36.28 7.45 -25.22
CA SER A 84 35.74 8.81 -25.17
C SER A 84 34.20 8.81 -25.20
N TYR A 85 33.60 7.78 -25.79
CA TYR A 85 32.15 7.60 -25.84
C TYR A 85 31.52 7.19 -24.50
N ALA A 86 32.32 6.81 -23.50
CA ALA A 86 31.80 6.51 -22.16
C ALA A 86 31.05 7.71 -21.56
N SER A 87 31.51 8.94 -21.84
CA SER A 87 30.82 10.17 -21.43
C SER A 87 29.45 10.35 -22.09
N GLU A 88 29.33 9.99 -23.35
CA GLU A 88 28.08 10.05 -24.11
C GLU A 88 27.06 8.98 -23.68
N LEU A 89 27.51 7.82 -23.20
CA LEU A 89 26.65 6.79 -22.61
C LEU A 89 25.99 7.29 -21.32
N VAL A 90 26.79 7.89 -20.43
CA VAL A 90 26.29 8.49 -19.19
C VAL A 90 25.36 9.66 -19.51
N ARG A 91 25.73 10.50 -20.47
CA ARG A 91 24.89 11.62 -20.91
C ARG A 91 23.56 11.15 -21.49
N THR A 92 23.55 10.06 -22.26
CA THR A 92 22.33 9.42 -22.78
C THR A 92 21.44 8.95 -21.62
N LEU A 93 22.01 8.31 -20.60
CA LEU A 93 21.25 7.88 -19.42
C LEU A 93 20.55 9.07 -18.73
N GLU A 94 21.28 10.16 -18.51
CA GLU A 94 20.77 11.38 -17.87
C GLU A 94 19.64 12.06 -18.67
N LEU A 95 19.76 12.11 -19.99
CA LEU A 95 18.78 12.78 -20.85
C LEU A 95 17.47 11.98 -20.96
N TYR A 96 17.56 10.67 -21.13
CA TYR A 96 16.38 9.82 -21.34
C TYR A 96 15.72 9.36 -20.03
N TYR A 97 16.48 9.30 -18.94
CA TYR A 97 16.01 8.81 -17.65
C TYR A 97 16.26 9.79 -16.50
N GLY A 98 16.37 11.09 -16.77
CA GLY A 98 16.77 12.13 -15.82
C GLY A 98 15.98 12.24 -14.50
N LYS A 99 14.80 11.60 -14.40
CA LYS A 99 14.05 11.47 -13.13
C LYS A 99 14.58 10.37 -12.20
N ALA A 100 15.19 9.33 -12.77
CA ALA A 100 15.83 8.24 -12.04
C ALA A 100 17.34 8.46 -11.90
N TYR A 101 17.96 9.07 -12.92
CA TYR A 101 19.39 9.34 -13.01
C TYR A 101 19.63 10.83 -13.31
N PRO A 102 19.54 11.71 -12.30
CA PRO A 102 19.73 13.15 -12.50
C PRO A 102 21.14 13.48 -13.00
N LYS A 103 21.32 14.67 -13.57
CA LYS A 103 22.63 15.12 -14.07
C LYS A 103 23.70 15.01 -12.97
N GLY A 104 24.80 14.32 -13.26
CA GLY A 104 25.85 14.00 -12.30
C GLY A 104 25.58 12.77 -11.44
N PHE A 105 24.61 11.92 -11.80
CA PHE A 105 24.24 10.71 -11.04
C PHE A 105 25.43 9.79 -10.74
N LEU A 106 26.32 9.58 -11.72
CA LEU A 106 27.52 8.74 -11.53
C LEU A 106 28.67 9.46 -10.82
N GLY A 107 28.51 10.75 -10.48
CA GLY A 107 29.55 11.56 -9.84
C GLY A 107 30.83 11.68 -10.68
N GLU A 108 31.97 11.86 -10.00
CA GLU A 108 33.29 11.72 -10.63
C GLU A 108 33.59 10.24 -10.86
N TYR A 109 33.72 9.87 -12.13
CA TYR A 109 34.10 8.53 -12.56
C TYR A 109 35.28 8.58 -13.53
N SER A 110 36.08 7.52 -13.57
CA SER A 110 37.02 7.26 -14.67
C SER A 110 36.53 6.07 -15.49
N ALA A 111 36.79 6.09 -16.80
CA ALA A 111 36.40 5.03 -17.70
C ALA A 111 37.60 4.58 -18.54
N GLU A 112 37.90 3.29 -18.49
CA GLU A 112 39.02 2.68 -19.20
C GLU A 112 38.56 1.48 -20.02
N LEU A 113 39.05 1.38 -21.25
CA LEU A 113 38.72 0.29 -22.17
C LEU A 113 39.88 -0.70 -22.22
N TYR A 114 39.63 -1.92 -21.76
CA TYR A 114 40.56 -3.04 -21.70
C TYR A 114 40.12 -4.14 -22.67
N GLY A 115 40.64 -4.11 -23.90
CA GLY A 115 40.17 -4.99 -24.97
C GLY A 115 38.67 -4.82 -25.19
N ASP A 116 37.89 -5.88 -25.02
CA ASP A 116 36.44 -5.87 -25.17
C ASP A 116 35.69 -5.55 -23.85
N SER A 117 36.34 -4.92 -22.88
CA SER A 117 35.76 -4.59 -21.56
C SER A 117 35.92 -3.12 -21.20
N LEU A 118 34.81 -2.40 -21.05
CA LEU A 118 34.77 -1.02 -20.56
C LEU A 118 34.55 -1.00 -19.05
N VAL A 119 35.54 -0.51 -18.31
CA VAL A 119 35.54 -0.46 -16.85
C VAL A 119 35.28 0.98 -16.40
N PHE A 120 34.18 1.19 -15.68
CA PHE A 120 33.87 2.43 -14.96
C PHE A 120 34.36 2.33 -13.52
N SER A 121 35.34 3.14 -13.14
CA SER A 121 35.79 3.26 -11.76
C SER A 121 35.07 4.42 -11.08
N LEU A 122 34.30 4.10 -10.04
CA LEU A 122 33.50 5.04 -9.26
C LEU A 122 34.22 5.41 -7.95
N ARG A 123 34.05 6.66 -7.53
CA ARG A 123 34.56 7.16 -6.25
C ARG A 123 33.91 6.46 -5.05
N ALA A 124 34.67 6.28 -3.97
CA ALA A 124 34.22 5.60 -2.75
C ALA A 124 32.91 6.19 -2.18
N GLY A 125 31.89 5.33 -2.00
CA GLY A 125 30.58 5.68 -1.46
C GLY A 125 29.38 5.28 -2.34
N LEU A 126 29.60 4.98 -3.62
CA LEU A 126 28.58 4.37 -4.50
C LEU A 126 28.69 2.84 -4.45
N MET A 127 27.59 2.16 -4.13
CA MET A 127 27.56 0.69 -4.12
C MET A 127 27.51 0.16 -5.56
N VAL A 128 28.56 -0.55 -5.99
CA VAL A 128 28.67 -1.19 -7.32
C VAL A 128 27.48 -2.11 -7.61
N GLU A 129 26.88 -2.70 -6.57
CA GLU A 129 25.70 -3.56 -6.65
C GLU A 129 24.43 -2.85 -7.14
N LEU A 130 24.34 -1.52 -7.01
CA LEU A 130 23.22 -0.72 -7.53
C LEU A 130 23.35 -0.44 -9.04
N MET A 131 24.49 -0.75 -9.66
CA MET A 131 24.77 -0.49 -11.08
C MET A 131 24.56 -1.71 -11.98
N SER A 132 24.10 -2.84 -11.44
CA SER A 132 23.87 -4.08 -12.21
C SER A 132 22.93 -3.86 -13.39
N ASP A 133 21.91 -3.02 -13.21
CA ASP A 133 20.90 -2.75 -14.24
C ASP A 133 21.45 -1.80 -15.34
N LEU A 134 22.48 -1.01 -15.04
CA LEU A 134 23.14 -0.13 -16.01
C LEU A 134 24.13 -0.88 -16.91
N VAL A 135 24.70 -1.99 -16.44
CA VAL A 135 25.60 -2.84 -17.24
C VAL A 135 24.89 -3.29 -18.52
N GLY A 136 23.75 -3.99 -18.39
CA GLY A 136 23.01 -4.49 -19.55
C GLY A 136 22.49 -3.36 -20.46
N TYR A 137 22.17 -2.20 -19.89
CA TYR A 137 21.74 -1.02 -20.65
C TYR A 137 22.87 -0.46 -21.53
N PHE A 138 24.06 -0.24 -20.97
CA PHE A 138 25.20 0.27 -21.73
C PHE A 138 25.70 -0.73 -22.77
N GLU A 139 25.78 -2.02 -22.44
CA GLU A 139 26.13 -3.08 -23.39
C GLU A 139 25.17 -3.09 -24.60
N THR A 140 23.85 -2.97 -24.34
CA THR A 140 22.84 -2.93 -25.40
C THR A 140 22.98 -1.68 -26.28
N ILE A 141 23.31 -0.53 -25.71
CA ILE A 141 23.51 0.71 -26.49
C ILE A 141 24.75 0.60 -27.37
N ILE A 142 25.86 0.09 -26.84
CA ILE A 142 27.10 -0.08 -27.60
C ILE A 142 26.88 -1.04 -28.75
N GLU A 143 26.23 -2.20 -28.50
CA GLU A 143 25.93 -3.19 -29.54
C GLU A 143 25.02 -2.60 -30.63
N LYS A 144 23.98 -1.84 -30.25
CA LYS A 144 23.07 -1.22 -31.23
C LYS A 144 23.71 -0.09 -32.03
N ARG A 145 24.55 0.75 -31.41
CA ARG A 145 25.13 1.94 -32.04
C ARG A 145 26.38 1.63 -32.87
N PHE A 146 27.23 0.71 -32.41
CA PHE A 146 28.52 0.39 -33.03
C PHE A 146 28.58 -1.02 -33.64
N GLY A 147 27.65 -1.92 -33.29
CA GLY A 147 27.70 -3.32 -33.74
C GLY A 147 28.77 -4.16 -33.03
N GLU A 148 29.40 -3.63 -31.99
CA GLU A 148 30.46 -4.26 -31.21
C GLU A 148 29.94 -4.77 -29.86
N LYS A 149 30.44 -5.92 -29.41
CA LYS A 149 30.06 -6.51 -28.11
C LYS A 149 31.11 -6.17 -27.06
N ILE A 150 30.92 -5.03 -26.41
CA ILE A 150 31.79 -4.58 -25.31
C ILE A 150 31.10 -4.91 -23.99
N LYS A 151 31.81 -5.61 -23.10
CA LYS A 151 31.37 -5.92 -21.75
C LYS A 151 31.55 -4.70 -20.85
N VAL A 152 30.55 -4.36 -20.04
CA VAL A 152 30.63 -3.22 -19.12
C VAL A 152 30.82 -3.70 -17.68
N VAL A 153 31.76 -3.09 -16.97
CA VAL A 153 32.08 -3.43 -15.57
C VAL A 153 32.15 -2.15 -14.75
N PHE A 154 31.52 -2.14 -13.59
CA PHE A 154 31.72 -1.09 -12.59
C PHE A 154 32.67 -1.58 -11.51
N SER A 155 33.63 -0.75 -11.12
CA SER A 155 34.63 -1.02 -10.09
C SER A 155 34.68 0.15 -9.11
N SER A 156 34.96 -0.11 -7.83
CA SER A 156 35.20 0.92 -6.83
C SER A 156 36.71 1.18 -6.70
N GLU A 157 37.12 2.43 -6.55
CA GLU A 157 38.53 2.78 -6.27
C GLU A 157 38.96 2.33 -4.85
N GLU A 158 39.22 1.04 -4.67
CA GLU A 158 40.14 0.52 -3.65
C GLU A 158 41.05 -0.54 -4.29
N GLY A 159 42.30 -0.15 -4.54
CA GLY A 159 43.43 -1.04 -4.83
C GLY A 159 43.83 -1.16 -6.30
N ALA A 160 45.00 -0.62 -6.65
CA ALA A 160 45.69 -0.97 -7.89
C ALA A 160 46.08 -2.46 -7.90
N PRO A 161 46.16 -3.13 -9.08
CA PRO A 161 46.34 -4.58 -9.14
C PRO A 161 47.80 -5.01 -8.94
N ASP A 162 48.01 -6.03 -8.11
CA ASP A 162 49.18 -6.92 -8.20
C ASP A 162 48.82 -8.07 -9.16
N ASN A 163 49.59 -8.17 -10.24
CA ASN A 163 49.34 -9.08 -11.36
C ASN A 163 49.59 -10.54 -10.93
N GLY A 164 48.54 -11.36 -10.90
CA GLY A 164 48.70 -12.81 -10.73
C GLY A 164 47.44 -13.62 -10.39
N ARG A 165 46.33 -12.98 -9.97
CA ARG A 165 45.11 -13.69 -9.54
C ARG A 165 44.04 -13.91 -10.61
N GLU A 166 44.18 -13.27 -11.77
CA GLU A 166 43.13 -13.29 -12.81
C GLU A 166 43.09 -14.62 -13.59
N GLU A 167 44.23 -15.26 -13.85
CA GLU A 167 44.27 -16.56 -14.55
C GLU A 167 43.77 -17.74 -13.70
N GLU A 168 43.89 -17.68 -12.37
CA GLU A 168 43.38 -18.72 -11.45
C GLU A 168 41.87 -18.64 -11.26
N LEU A 169 41.31 -17.42 -11.16
CA LEU A 169 39.86 -17.21 -11.02
C LEU A 169 39.10 -17.56 -12.30
N ILE A 170 39.67 -17.30 -13.48
CA ILE A 170 39.03 -17.65 -14.77
C ILE A 170 39.07 -19.17 -15.00
N LYS A 171 40.16 -19.87 -14.64
CA LYS A 171 40.22 -21.33 -14.72
C LYS A 171 39.27 -22.01 -13.74
N SER A 172 39.22 -21.53 -12.49
CA SER A 172 38.28 -22.03 -11.48
C SER A 172 36.83 -21.84 -11.91
N ALA A 173 36.48 -20.67 -12.47
CA ALA A 173 35.12 -20.39 -12.94
C ALA A 173 34.72 -21.20 -14.19
N GLN A 174 35.67 -21.50 -15.10
CA GLN A 174 35.42 -22.32 -16.28
C GLN A 174 35.30 -23.82 -15.96
N GLU A 175 36.03 -24.32 -14.95
CA GLU A 175 35.89 -25.68 -14.43
C GLU A 175 34.59 -25.85 -13.61
N ASP A 176 34.23 -24.85 -12.80
CA ASP A 176 32.97 -24.82 -12.04
C ASP A 176 31.75 -24.76 -12.97
N TYR A 177 31.80 -23.98 -14.04
CA TYR A 177 30.71 -23.91 -15.02
C TYR A 177 30.54 -25.22 -15.79
N ARG A 178 31.64 -25.88 -16.18
CA ARG A 178 31.60 -27.20 -16.83
C ARG A 178 31.12 -28.31 -15.89
N ALA A 179 31.45 -28.24 -14.59
CA ALA A 179 30.95 -29.16 -13.58
C ALA A 179 29.44 -28.97 -13.31
N ARG A 180 28.96 -27.72 -13.27
CA ARG A 180 27.54 -27.39 -13.04
C ARG A 180 26.61 -27.78 -14.19
N VAL A 181 27.09 -27.74 -15.43
CA VAL A 181 26.31 -28.17 -16.61
C VAL A 181 26.23 -29.70 -16.72
N ALA A 182 27.23 -30.43 -16.21
CA ALA A 182 27.24 -31.90 -16.23
C ALA A 182 26.49 -32.55 -15.04
N ALA A 183 26.34 -31.83 -13.92
CA ALA A 183 25.68 -32.33 -12.70
C ALA A 183 24.17 -32.04 -12.63
N GLY A 184 23.52 -31.74 -13.76
CA GLY A 184 22.07 -31.74 -13.89
C GLY A 184 21.47 -33.15 -13.82
N ALA A 185 21.71 -33.87 -12.71
CA ALA A 185 20.99 -35.04 -12.25
C ALA A 185 21.70 -35.62 -10.99
N GLU A 186 21.64 -34.94 -9.85
CA GLU A 186 21.72 -35.63 -8.55
C GLU A 186 21.24 -34.73 -7.41
N LYS A 187 20.53 -35.34 -6.45
CA LYS A 187 19.83 -34.70 -5.33
C LYS A 187 20.76 -33.81 -4.51
N GLU A 188 20.34 -32.57 -4.30
CA GLU A 188 21.00 -31.64 -3.37
C GLU A 188 21.12 -32.29 -1.97
N LYS A 189 22.35 -32.32 -1.44
CA LYS A 189 22.59 -32.49 -0.01
C LYS A 189 22.34 -31.15 0.70
N PRO A 190 21.76 -31.14 1.90
CA PRO A 190 21.48 -29.90 2.61
C PRO A 190 22.79 -29.17 2.94
N VAL A 191 22.82 -27.88 2.61
CA VAL A 191 23.86 -26.94 3.03
C VAL A 191 23.78 -26.79 4.54
N GLY A 192 24.91 -26.92 5.23
CA GLY A 192 25.00 -26.78 6.68
C GLY A 192 24.43 -25.44 7.14
N CYS A 193 23.41 -25.49 7.99
CA CYS A 193 22.87 -24.34 8.70
C CYS A 193 23.93 -23.82 9.68
N ASP A 194 24.28 -22.54 9.57
CA ASP A 194 24.97 -21.84 10.65
C ASP A 194 23.98 -21.73 11.82
N ASN A 195 24.22 -22.47 12.91
CA ASN A 195 23.30 -22.69 14.04
C ASN A 195 23.04 -21.45 14.91
N ARG A 196 23.21 -20.24 14.38
CA ARG A 196 22.83 -19.01 15.11
C ARG A 196 21.38 -18.69 14.81
N SER A 197 20.51 -18.96 15.78
CA SER A 197 19.15 -18.42 15.82
C SER A 197 19.21 -16.92 15.52
N LEU A 198 18.48 -16.47 14.48
CA LEU A 198 18.39 -15.06 14.11
C LEU A 198 17.65 -14.22 15.16
N LEU A 199 16.99 -14.86 16.14
CA LEU A 199 16.26 -14.20 17.21
C LEU A 199 16.71 -14.73 18.59
N PRO A 200 16.90 -13.85 19.59
CA PRO A 200 17.03 -14.26 20.97
C PRO A 200 15.71 -14.86 21.46
N VAL A 201 15.74 -16.11 21.95
CA VAL A 201 14.57 -16.72 22.58
C VAL A 201 14.61 -16.39 24.08
N GLU A 202 13.84 -15.39 24.51
CA GLU A 202 13.70 -15.03 25.92
C GLU A 202 12.54 -15.80 26.58
N GLY A 203 12.77 -16.38 27.78
CA GLY A 203 11.75 -17.07 28.58
C GLY A 203 12.09 -18.52 28.99
N GLU A 204 11.42 -19.00 30.05
CA GLU A 204 11.41 -20.41 30.44
C GLU A 204 10.62 -21.22 29.41
N ALA A 205 11.31 -21.99 28.56
CA ALA A 205 10.66 -22.81 27.51
C ALA A 205 9.90 -24.03 28.06
N LEU A 206 9.87 -24.22 29.37
CA LEU A 206 9.03 -25.23 30.00
C LEU A 206 8.46 -24.67 31.30
N GLU A 207 7.14 -24.50 31.34
CA GLU A 207 6.42 -23.91 32.47
C GLU A 207 5.28 -24.83 32.90
N TYR A 208 5.15 -25.06 34.20
CA TYR A 208 4.05 -25.81 34.80
C TYR A 208 3.01 -24.81 35.30
N ILE A 209 1.92 -24.66 34.54
CA ILE A 209 0.88 -23.66 34.82
C ILE A 209 0.01 -24.12 36.00
N GLU A 210 -0.51 -25.35 35.90
CA GLU A 210 -1.35 -26.01 36.92
C GLU A 210 -1.06 -27.52 36.92
N ASP A 211 -1.62 -28.26 37.89
CA ASP A 211 -1.48 -29.72 37.97
C ASP A 211 -1.95 -30.41 36.68
N GLY A 212 -0.99 -30.91 35.91
CA GLY A 212 -1.25 -31.60 34.64
C GLY A 212 -1.31 -30.70 33.39
N ILE A 213 -1.18 -29.38 33.52
CA ILE A 213 -1.07 -28.46 32.37
C ILE A 213 0.36 -27.92 32.25
N VAL A 214 1.01 -28.23 31.13
CA VAL A 214 2.41 -27.88 30.88
C VAL A 214 2.53 -27.11 29.58
N ARG A 215 3.22 -25.97 29.63
CA ARG A 215 3.65 -25.22 28.44
C ARG A 215 5.05 -25.68 28.06
N SER A 216 5.23 -26.13 26.82
CA SER A 216 6.52 -26.51 26.23
C SER A 216 6.72 -25.68 24.98
N GLY A 217 7.82 -24.94 24.91
CA GLY A 217 8.01 -23.90 23.91
C GLY A 217 6.86 -22.89 23.97
N ARG A 218 6.12 -22.79 22.86
CA ARG A 218 4.96 -21.89 22.73
C ARG A 218 3.61 -22.63 22.75
N LEU A 219 3.62 -23.97 22.87
CA LEU A 219 2.42 -24.79 22.93
C LEU A 219 2.07 -25.21 24.36
N THR A 220 0.77 -25.28 24.65
CA THR A 220 0.26 -25.74 25.95
C THR A 220 -0.43 -27.09 25.81
N PHE A 221 -0.13 -28.00 26.73
CA PHE A 221 -0.60 -29.38 26.72
C PHE A 221 -1.19 -29.78 28.07
N ASP A 222 -2.26 -30.57 28.03
CA ASP A 222 -2.81 -31.29 29.18
C ASP A 222 -2.28 -32.73 29.16
N ILE A 223 -1.49 -33.06 30.18
CA ILE A 223 -0.83 -34.35 30.40
C ILE A 223 -1.51 -35.19 31.49
N SER A 224 -2.63 -34.73 32.04
CA SER A 224 -3.35 -35.38 33.15
C SER A 224 -3.87 -36.78 32.76
N ASP A 225 -4.33 -36.92 31.51
CA ASP A 225 -4.87 -38.16 30.94
C ASP A 225 -4.01 -38.66 29.77
N LYS A 226 -2.68 -38.70 29.97
CA LYS A 226 -1.76 -39.20 28.93
C LYS A 226 -2.01 -40.69 28.66
N LYS A 227 -2.31 -41.03 27.41
CA LYS A 227 -2.54 -42.43 26.99
C LYS A 227 -1.28 -43.00 26.33
N LEU A 228 -0.72 -44.07 26.88
CA LEU A 228 0.38 -44.79 26.25
C LEU A 228 -0.09 -45.45 24.95
N VAL A 229 0.55 -45.13 23.82
CA VAL A 229 0.19 -45.65 22.49
C VAL A 229 1.34 -46.37 21.78
N TYR A 230 2.56 -46.26 22.31
CA TYR A 230 3.73 -46.99 21.82
C TYR A 230 4.80 -47.11 22.90
N GLY A 231 5.41 -48.28 23.04
CA GLY A 231 6.52 -48.53 23.96
C GLY A 231 6.10 -48.88 25.39
N PHE A 232 6.94 -48.53 26.36
CA PHE A 232 6.76 -48.83 27.79
C PHE A 232 6.72 -47.55 28.62
N GLU A 233 6.16 -47.61 29.82
CA GLU A 233 6.10 -46.46 30.72
C GLU A 233 7.48 -45.85 30.99
N SER A 234 7.52 -44.51 30.98
CA SER A 234 8.74 -43.73 31.16
C SER A 234 8.50 -42.58 32.15
N ASN A 235 9.42 -42.44 33.10
CA ASN A 235 9.45 -41.34 34.08
C ASN A 235 10.55 -40.30 33.75
N ALA A 236 10.90 -40.17 32.47
CA ALA A 236 11.90 -39.20 32.03
C ALA A 236 11.39 -37.76 32.27
N LYS A 237 12.29 -36.89 32.72
CA LYS A 237 11.99 -35.47 32.96
C LYS A 237 11.75 -34.75 31.62
N LEU A 238 10.73 -33.91 31.59
CA LEU A 238 10.42 -33.08 30.44
C LEU A 238 11.50 -32.02 30.18
N ILE A 239 11.84 -31.84 28.92
CA ILE A 239 12.70 -30.78 28.40
C ILE A 239 12.03 -30.16 27.15
N PRO A 240 12.26 -28.88 26.85
CA PRO A 240 11.80 -28.28 25.60
C PRO A 240 12.59 -28.82 24.39
N ILE A 241 12.04 -28.70 23.18
CA ILE A 241 12.69 -29.27 21.98
C ILE A 241 14.05 -28.60 21.72
N ARG A 242 14.18 -27.29 21.97
CA ARG A 242 15.45 -26.55 21.81
C ARG A 242 16.61 -27.08 22.67
N ASP A 243 16.33 -27.75 23.78
CA ASP A 243 17.33 -28.26 24.72
C ASP A 243 17.73 -29.73 24.42
N ILE A 244 17.18 -30.32 23.36
CA ILE A 244 17.54 -31.67 22.95
C ILE A 244 18.99 -31.68 22.47
N ALA A 245 19.82 -32.44 23.15
CA ALA A 245 21.25 -32.59 22.84
C ALA A 245 21.60 -34.05 22.49
N GLU A 246 22.66 -34.21 21.70
CA GLU A 246 23.12 -35.51 21.23
C GLU A 246 23.44 -36.47 22.40
N ASN A 247 23.13 -37.76 22.20
CA ASN A 247 23.43 -38.87 23.11
C ASN A 247 22.78 -38.75 24.50
N ARG A 248 21.76 -37.90 24.65
CA ARG A 248 20.96 -37.78 25.87
C ARG A 248 19.58 -38.40 25.71
N ARG A 249 19.03 -38.89 26.83
CA ARG A 249 17.61 -39.26 26.92
C ARG A 249 16.81 -37.97 27.02
N CYS A 250 15.77 -37.86 26.22
CA CYS A 250 14.86 -36.72 26.21
C CYS A 250 13.42 -37.20 26.38
N ALA A 251 12.62 -36.40 27.07
CA ALA A 251 11.17 -36.46 27.03
C ALA A 251 10.66 -35.05 26.76
N PHE A 252 9.79 -34.88 25.77
CA PHE A 252 9.32 -33.57 25.36
C PHE A 252 7.87 -33.66 24.86
N LEU A 253 7.19 -32.51 24.91
CA LEU A 253 5.85 -32.33 24.38
C LEU A 253 5.94 -31.69 23.00
N CYS A 254 5.10 -32.15 22.07
CA CYS A 254 5.15 -31.66 20.70
C CYS A 254 3.82 -31.84 19.97
N ARG A 255 3.65 -31.06 18.91
CA ARG A 255 2.62 -31.22 17.88
C ARG A 255 3.26 -31.79 16.61
N MET A 256 2.64 -32.78 16.01
CA MET A 256 3.09 -33.35 14.74
C MET A 256 2.61 -32.50 13.55
N PHE A 257 3.50 -32.18 12.62
CA PHE A 257 3.19 -31.46 11.38
C PHE A 257 3.58 -32.23 10.11
N MET A 258 4.40 -33.28 10.24
CA MET A 258 4.82 -34.11 9.10
C MET A 258 4.84 -35.58 9.50
N LYS A 259 4.47 -36.46 8.56
CA LYS A 259 4.56 -37.92 8.69
C LYS A 259 5.05 -38.52 7.37
N ASP A 260 6.20 -39.20 7.39
CA ASP A 260 6.66 -40.10 6.33
C ASP A 260 6.62 -41.55 6.85
N GLU A 261 6.16 -42.48 6.02
CA GLU A 261 6.03 -43.90 6.36
C GLU A 261 6.66 -44.79 5.29
N ARG A 262 7.45 -45.77 5.73
CA ARG A 262 8.09 -46.75 4.84
C ARG A 262 7.96 -48.15 5.40
N GLU A 263 7.43 -49.06 4.58
CA GLU A 263 7.41 -50.47 4.94
C GLU A 263 8.82 -51.08 4.86
N SER A 264 9.13 -51.94 5.82
CA SER A 264 10.36 -52.73 5.80
C SER A 264 10.31 -53.81 4.71
N ARG A 265 11.47 -54.24 4.22
CA ARG A 265 11.60 -55.20 3.10
C ARG A 265 10.98 -56.57 3.39
N ASP A 266 10.85 -56.92 4.66
CA ASP A 266 10.21 -58.13 5.18
C ASP A 266 8.68 -57.96 5.39
N GLY A 267 8.13 -56.76 5.20
CA GLY A 267 6.70 -56.46 5.29
C GLY A 267 6.10 -56.48 6.70
N GLY A 268 6.87 -56.91 7.71
CA GLY A 268 6.41 -57.08 9.10
C GLY A 268 6.38 -55.80 9.93
N SER A 269 7.16 -54.78 9.55
CA SER A 269 7.23 -53.51 10.29
C SER A 269 7.12 -52.29 9.38
N VAL A 270 6.61 -51.20 9.95
CA VAL A 270 6.52 -49.88 9.32
C VAL A 270 7.44 -48.92 10.06
N LYS A 271 8.28 -48.21 9.32
CA LYS A 271 9.16 -47.16 9.84
C LYS A 271 8.50 -45.81 9.64
N TYR A 272 8.39 -45.04 10.71
CA TYR A 272 7.87 -43.67 10.67
C TYR A 272 8.99 -42.65 10.88
N THR A 273 8.96 -41.59 10.10
CA THR A 273 9.68 -40.34 10.35
C THR A 273 8.65 -39.25 10.56
N LEU A 274 8.56 -38.72 11.77
CA LEU A 274 7.61 -37.69 12.16
C LEU A 274 8.36 -36.36 12.31
N GLY A 275 7.87 -35.31 11.65
CA GLY A 275 8.28 -33.94 11.95
C GLY A 275 7.41 -33.40 13.07
N VAL A 276 8.03 -33.03 14.18
CA VAL A 276 7.32 -32.53 15.37
C VAL A 276 7.90 -31.20 15.84
N THR A 277 7.05 -30.36 16.43
CA THR A 277 7.40 -29.00 16.86
C THR A 277 6.69 -28.64 18.17
N ASP A 278 7.32 -27.78 18.97
CA ASP A 278 6.71 -27.07 20.09
C ASP A 278 6.51 -25.57 19.79
N LEU A 279 6.60 -25.21 18.50
CA LEU A 279 6.62 -23.86 17.92
C LEU A 279 7.81 -22.99 18.34
N ASP A 280 8.66 -23.45 19.26
CA ASP A 280 9.95 -22.85 19.58
C ASP A 280 11.08 -23.51 18.79
N SER A 281 11.05 -24.83 18.67
CA SER A 281 11.96 -25.62 17.84
C SER A 281 11.25 -26.82 17.20
N SER A 282 11.95 -27.50 16.29
CA SER A 282 11.44 -28.66 15.56
C SER A 282 12.50 -29.75 15.47
N VAL A 283 12.08 -31.01 15.53
CA VAL A 283 12.98 -32.16 15.43
C VAL A 283 12.31 -33.31 14.70
N ASN A 284 13.12 -34.11 14.00
CA ASN A 284 12.66 -35.34 13.37
C ASN A 284 12.66 -36.50 14.39
N VAL A 285 11.52 -37.17 14.53
CA VAL A 285 11.35 -38.35 15.38
C VAL A 285 11.22 -39.60 14.52
N ARG A 286 12.06 -40.59 14.78
CA ARG A 286 12.06 -41.86 14.06
C ARG A 286 11.66 -43.02 14.97
N LEU A 287 10.80 -43.90 14.48
CA LEU A 287 10.38 -45.11 15.18
C LEU A 287 10.01 -46.25 14.21
N SER A 288 10.01 -47.47 14.72
CA SER A 288 9.63 -48.67 13.95
C SER A 288 8.52 -49.40 14.70
N VAL A 289 7.39 -49.61 14.04
CA VAL A 289 6.21 -50.27 14.61
C VAL A 289 6.02 -51.61 13.91
N ASP A 290 5.83 -52.67 14.68
CA ASP A 290 5.42 -53.98 14.15
C ASP A 290 3.92 -53.94 13.86
N LYS A 291 3.52 -54.33 12.64
CA LYS A 291 2.11 -54.33 12.21
C LYS A 291 1.20 -55.16 13.11
N ALA A 292 1.74 -56.19 13.76
CA ALA A 292 0.97 -57.05 14.67
C ALA A 292 0.60 -56.36 16.00
N SER A 293 1.29 -55.27 16.37
CA SER A 293 1.14 -54.55 17.63
C SER A 293 0.89 -53.04 17.44
N ASP A 294 0.38 -52.65 16.27
CA ASP A 294 0.25 -51.26 15.88
C ASP A 294 -0.99 -50.58 16.48
N GLU A 295 -0.80 -49.97 17.66
CA GLU A 295 -1.79 -49.09 18.29
C GLU A 295 -1.54 -47.60 17.99
N LEU A 296 -0.41 -47.25 17.36
CA LEU A 296 0.05 -45.88 17.21
C LEU A 296 -0.50 -45.23 15.92
N THR A 297 -0.46 -45.95 14.81
CA THR A 297 -0.77 -45.40 13.48
C THR A 297 -2.13 -44.70 13.37
N PRO A 298 -3.23 -45.19 13.99
CA PRO A 298 -4.52 -44.50 13.96
C PRO A 298 -4.51 -43.11 14.61
N HIS A 299 -3.53 -42.86 15.49
CA HIS A 299 -3.39 -41.61 16.26
C HIS A 299 -2.39 -40.63 15.62
N LEU A 300 -1.57 -41.06 14.65
CA LEU A 300 -0.62 -40.21 13.91
C LEU A 300 -1.33 -39.42 12.81
N LYS A 301 -2.21 -38.50 13.22
CA LYS A 301 -2.87 -37.52 12.33
C LYS A 301 -2.15 -36.18 12.40
N GLU A 302 -2.28 -35.38 11.34
CA GLU A 302 -1.79 -34.00 11.34
C GLU A 302 -2.31 -33.24 12.58
N ASN A 303 -1.43 -32.45 13.21
CA ASN A 303 -1.66 -31.76 14.47
C ASN A 303 -1.89 -32.66 15.71
N ALA A 304 -1.54 -33.95 15.65
CA ALA A 304 -1.57 -34.80 16.85
C ALA A 304 -0.62 -34.27 17.92
N ALA A 305 -1.14 -34.14 19.15
CA ALA A 305 -0.38 -33.72 20.32
C ALA A 305 0.20 -34.95 21.01
N LEU A 306 1.52 -34.98 21.14
CA LEU A 306 2.27 -36.15 21.58
C LEU A 306 3.26 -35.79 22.69
N LEU A 307 3.46 -36.72 23.62
CA LEU A 307 4.59 -36.72 24.54
C LEU A 307 5.53 -37.87 24.16
N ILE A 308 6.74 -37.52 23.74
CA ILE A 308 7.69 -38.47 23.15
C ILE A 308 8.88 -38.61 24.08
N CYS A 309 9.19 -39.84 24.47
CA CYS A 309 10.42 -40.18 25.19
C CYS A 309 11.35 -40.97 24.28
N GLY A 310 12.61 -40.55 24.19
CA GLY A 310 13.55 -41.15 23.25
C GLY A 310 15.02 -40.91 23.60
N THR A 311 15.86 -41.19 22.62
CA THR A 311 17.28 -40.85 22.66
C THR A 311 17.63 -40.09 21.39
N ALA A 312 18.20 -38.90 21.56
CA ALA A 312 18.62 -38.08 20.43
C ALA A 312 19.99 -38.55 19.93
N LYS A 313 20.12 -38.72 18.61
CA LYS A 313 21.37 -39.06 17.93
C LYS A 313 21.44 -38.28 16.63
N ILE A 314 22.62 -37.75 16.31
CA ILE A 314 22.88 -37.23 14.96
C ILE A 314 22.80 -38.40 13.99
N ASP A 315 22.02 -38.22 12.94
CA ASP A 315 21.90 -39.21 11.90
C ASP A 315 23.07 -39.12 10.93
N ASP A 316 23.74 -40.25 10.69
CA ASP A 316 24.94 -40.31 9.86
C ASP A 316 24.62 -40.05 8.35
N PHE A 317 23.34 -40.13 7.95
CA PHE A 317 22.90 -39.93 6.56
C PHE A 317 22.42 -38.50 6.31
N ASP A 318 21.56 -37.95 7.16
CA ASP A 318 21.02 -36.59 7.01
C ASP A 318 21.92 -35.50 7.63
N GLY A 319 22.83 -35.87 8.55
CA GLY A 319 23.65 -34.91 9.30
C GLY A 319 22.88 -34.12 10.37
N GLU A 320 21.59 -34.41 10.54
CA GLU A 320 20.70 -33.72 11.46
C GLU A 320 20.49 -34.49 12.78
N LEU A 321 20.17 -33.75 13.85
CA LEU A 321 19.77 -34.33 15.12
C LEU A 321 18.39 -34.98 14.98
N SER A 322 18.29 -36.28 15.24
CA SER A 322 17.02 -37.02 15.22
C SER A 322 16.78 -37.74 16.54
N VAL A 323 15.52 -37.84 16.94
CA VAL A 323 15.11 -38.58 18.14
C VAL A 323 14.63 -39.97 17.76
N ARG A 324 15.28 -41.01 18.29
CA ARG A 324 14.71 -42.35 18.25
C ARG A 324 13.70 -42.50 19.39
N ALA A 325 12.41 -42.53 19.07
CA ALA A 325 11.37 -42.69 20.07
C ALA A 325 11.39 -44.10 20.65
N ARG A 326 11.30 -44.19 21.97
CA ARG A 326 11.10 -45.44 22.72
C ARG A 326 9.69 -45.54 23.27
N THR A 327 9.10 -44.39 23.61
CA THR A 327 7.75 -44.30 24.16
C THR A 327 7.04 -43.11 23.54
N VAL A 328 5.77 -43.29 23.18
CA VAL A 328 4.89 -42.21 22.73
C VAL A 328 3.60 -42.27 23.52
N TYR A 329 3.20 -41.12 24.07
CA TYR A 329 1.89 -40.92 24.68
C TYR A 329 1.08 -39.96 23.82
N LEU A 330 -0.22 -40.22 23.71
CA LEU A 330 -1.20 -39.26 23.24
C LEU A 330 -1.55 -38.32 24.39
N VAL A 331 -1.42 -37.02 24.15
CA VAL A 331 -1.81 -35.95 25.09
C VAL A 331 -2.81 -35.03 24.40
N LYS A 332 -3.37 -34.07 25.13
CA LYS A 332 -4.31 -33.10 24.56
C LYS A 332 -3.64 -31.74 24.46
N GLN A 333 -3.68 -31.12 23.29
CA GLN A 333 -3.27 -29.71 23.17
C GLN A 333 -4.38 -28.81 23.73
N VAL A 334 -4.01 -27.88 24.60
CA VAL A 334 -4.90 -26.83 25.10
C VAL A 334 -4.85 -25.68 24.10
N LEU A 335 -5.96 -25.46 23.39
CA LEU A 335 -6.10 -24.36 22.46
C LEU A 335 -6.59 -23.12 23.21
N LYS A 336 -6.15 -21.95 22.76
CA LYS A 336 -6.66 -20.67 23.22
C LYS A 336 -8.17 -20.58 23.00
N THR A 337 -8.90 -20.14 24.01
CA THR A 337 -10.36 -19.92 23.97
C THR A 337 -10.70 -18.55 24.49
N ASP A 338 -11.67 -17.89 23.86
CA ASP A 338 -12.27 -16.66 24.37
C ASP A 338 -13.20 -17.00 25.55
N THR A 339 -12.99 -16.39 26.72
CA THR A 339 -13.75 -16.64 27.96
C THR A 339 -14.82 -15.60 28.27
N ALA A 340 -14.85 -14.47 27.56
CA ALA A 340 -15.80 -13.38 27.80
C ALA A 340 -17.28 -13.84 27.69
N PRO A 341 -18.20 -13.33 28.53
CA PRO A 341 -19.61 -13.71 28.44
C PRO A 341 -20.27 -13.28 27.12
N GLU A 342 -19.96 -12.06 26.66
CA GLU A 342 -20.36 -11.55 25.35
C GLU A 342 -19.13 -11.38 24.47
N LYS A 343 -19.18 -11.95 23.26
CA LYS A 343 -18.04 -11.95 22.35
C LYS A 343 -18.03 -10.70 21.47
N ARG A 344 -16.82 -10.15 21.25
CA ARG A 344 -16.56 -9.13 20.22
C ARG A 344 -16.74 -9.68 18.81
N VAL A 345 -16.84 -8.78 17.84
CA VAL A 345 -16.75 -9.10 16.41
C VAL A 345 -15.49 -8.47 15.85
N GLU A 346 -14.65 -9.25 15.16
CA GLU A 346 -13.52 -8.71 14.41
C GLU A 346 -14.03 -8.19 13.06
N LEU A 347 -13.74 -6.91 12.78
CA LEU A 347 -14.22 -6.19 11.59
C LEU A 347 -13.10 -5.92 10.57
N HIS A 348 -11.83 -6.15 10.95
CA HIS A 348 -10.66 -5.89 10.12
C HIS A 348 -9.69 -7.08 10.20
N LEU A 349 -9.72 -7.94 9.18
CA LEU A 349 -8.92 -9.18 9.14
C LEU A 349 -8.48 -9.50 7.71
N HIS A 350 -7.18 -9.78 7.59
CA HIS A 350 -6.49 -10.17 6.38
C HIS A 350 -6.23 -11.67 6.38
N THR A 351 -6.46 -12.29 5.23
CA THR A 351 -6.19 -13.71 4.98
C THR A 351 -4.90 -13.88 4.20
N THR A 352 -4.49 -15.13 3.97
CA THR A 352 -3.39 -15.47 3.05
C THR A 352 -3.53 -14.86 1.64
N LEU A 353 -4.71 -14.34 1.27
CA LEU A 353 -4.95 -13.69 -0.02
C LEU A 353 -4.69 -12.17 0.00
N SER A 354 -4.34 -11.60 1.15
CA SER A 354 -3.55 -10.38 1.23
C SER A 354 -2.08 -10.70 0.94
N ALA A 355 -1.76 -10.76 -0.35
CA ALA A 355 -0.55 -11.37 -0.89
C ALA A 355 0.74 -10.82 -0.26
N ASN A 356 1.57 -11.73 0.25
CA ASN A 356 2.85 -11.44 0.92
C ASN A 356 2.73 -10.48 2.14
N ASP A 357 1.58 -10.46 2.82
CA ASP A 357 1.42 -9.69 4.05
C ASP A 357 0.83 -10.52 5.20
N ALA A 358 -0.26 -11.23 4.96
CA ALA A 358 -0.99 -11.96 5.99
C ALA A 358 -0.93 -13.48 5.81
N LEU A 359 -1.21 -14.19 6.90
CA LEU A 359 -1.01 -15.63 7.08
C LEU A 359 -2.30 -16.35 7.51
N CYS A 360 -3.39 -15.65 7.77
CA CYS A 360 -4.62 -16.26 8.24
C CYS A 360 -5.24 -17.14 7.15
N ASP A 361 -5.22 -18.46 7.34
CA ASP A 361 -5.95 -19.39 6.47
C ASP A 361 -7.47 -19.19 6.62
N PRO A 362 -8.22 -18.99 5.52
CA PRO A 362 -9.67 -18.77 5.59
C PRO A 362 -10.45 -19.83 6.37
N ALA A 363 -10.07 -21.12 6.28
CA ALA A 363 -10.74 -22.18 7.01
C ALA A 363 -10.38 -22.15 8.51
N ALA A 364 -9.14 -21.83 8.87
CA ALA A 364 -8.70 -21.64 10.25
C ALA A 364 -9.39 -20.45 10.93
N VAL A 365 -9.63 -19.36 10.20
CA VAL A 365 -10.41 -18.19 10.66
C VAL A 365 -11.82 -18.63 11.07
N VAL A 366 -12.53 -19.34 10.19
CA VAL A 366 -13.88 -19.84 10.47
C VAL A 366 -13.89 -20.83 11.64
N ALA A 367 -12.94 -21.76 11.67
CA ALA A 367 -12.83 -22.75 12.74
C ALA A 367 -12.59 -22.09 14.11
N THR A 368 -11.74 -21.06 14.16
CA THR A 368 -11.43 -20.33 15.39
C THR A 368 -12.60 -19.47 15.85
N ALA A 369 -13.23 -18.70 14.95
CA ALA A 369 -14.43 -17.92 15.30
C ALA A 369 -15.56 -18.83 15.83
N THR A 370 -15.73 -20.01 15.24
CA THR A 370 -16.70 -21.02 15.70
C THR A 370 -16.33 -21.56 17.08
N ARG A 371 -15.06 -21.93 17.29
CA ARG A 371 -14.56 -22.43 18.58
C ARG A 371 -14.71 -21.41 19.70
N TRP A 372 -14.51 -20.12 19.39
CA TRP A 372 -14.65 -19.01 20.34
C TRP A 372 -16.09 -18.55 20.53
N GLY A 373 -17.04 -19.05 19.73
CA GLY A 373 -18.44 -18.64 19.81
C GLY A 373 -18.68 -17.19 19.39
N MET A 374 -17.84 -16.64 18.52
CA MET A 374 -18.03 -15.30 17.96
C MET A 374 -19.33 -15.26 17.14
N PRO A 375 -20.15 -14.20 17.23
CA PRO A 375 -21.40 -14.14 16.47
C PRO A 375 -21.15 -13.88 14.97
N ALA A 376 -20.07 -13.17 14.64
CA ALA A 376 -19.70 -12.81 13.29
C ALA A 376 -18.18 -12.62 13.17
N ILE A 377 -17.66 -12.67 11.94
CA ILE A 377 -16.26 -12.34 11.63
C ILE A 377 -16.15 -11.73 10.24
N ALA A 378 -15.40 -10.65 10.11
CA ALA A 378 -15.12 -10.00 8.84
C ALA A 378 -13.90 -10.58 8.12
N VAL A 379 -13.87 -10.40 6.81
CA VAL A 379 -12.71 -10.65 5.95
C VAL A 379 -12.56 -9.47 5.00
N THR A 380 -11.40 -8.81 5.07
CA THR A 380 -11.14 -7.49 4.49
C THR A 380 -9.76 -7.45 3.83
N ASP A 381 -9.49 -8.38 2.92
CA ASP A 381 -8.19 -8.45 2.23
C ASP A 381 -7.83 -7.18 1.46
N HIS A 382 -6.52 -6.93 1.30
CA HIS A 382 -5.99 -5.74 0.62
C HIS A 382 -6.40 -5.71 -0.85
N GLY A 383 -7.24 -4.74 -1.21
CA GLY A 383 -7.64 -4.43 -2.59
C GLY A 383 -8.35 -5.56 -3.33
N ASN A 384 -8.71 -6.66 -2.68
CA ASN A 384 -9.30 -7.83 -3.33
C ASN A 384 -10.31 -8.57 -2.44
N VAL A 385 -11.03 -9.54 -3.03
CA VAL A 385 -12.09 -10.32 -2.37
C VAL A 385 -11.94 -11.82 -2.62
N GLN A 386 -10.70 -12.28 -2.87
CA GLN A 386 -10.44 -13.64 -3.34
C GLN A 386 -10.77 -14.70 -2.28
N ALA A 387 -10.80 -14.35 -1.00
CA ALA A 387 -11.02 -15.30 0.09
C ALA A 387 -12.50 -15.68 0.27
N PHE A 388 -13.41 -14.94 -0.36
CA PHE A 388 -14.85 -15.12 -0.21
C PHE A 388 -15.34 -16.56 -0.48
N PRO A 389 -14.88 -17.26 -1.55
CA PRO A 389 -15.31 -18.63 -1.81
C PRO A 389 -14.82 -19.62 -0.76
N GLU A 390 -13.61 -19.43 -0.23
CA GLU A 390 -13.02 -20.31 0.78
C GLU A 390 -13.73 -20.17 2.13
N ILE A 391 -13.99 -18.93 2.56
CA ILE A 391 -14.79 -18.64 3.75
C ILE A 391 -16.19 -19.24 3.62
N MET A 392 -16.86 -19.01 2.49
CA MET A 392 -18.19 -19.57 2.23
C MET A 392 -18.18 -21.10 2.32
N THR A 393 -17.18 -21.75 1.72
CA THR A 393 -17.05 -23.21 1.72
C THR A 393 -16.73 -23.76 3.11
N ALA A 394 -15.87 -23.08 3.88
CA ALA A 394 -15.51 -23.48 5.24
C ALA A 394 -16.72 -23.40 6.19
N LEU A 395 -17.53 -22.34 6.09
CA LEU A 395 -18.77 -22.17 6.85
C LEU A 395 -19.79 -23.28 6.52
N GLU A 396 -19.99 -23.59 5.24
CA GLU A 396 -20.91 -24.63 4.82
C GLU A 396 -20.48 -26.04 5.26
N LYS A 397 -19.19 -26.36 5.12
CA LYS A 397 -18.64 -27.66 5.52
C LYS A 397 -18.71 -27.86 7.03
N SER A 398 -18.42 -26.82 7.81
CA SER A 398 -18.45 -26.88 9.28
C SER A 398 -19.84 -26.72 9.88
N LYS A 399 -20.83 -26.26 9.08
CA LYS A 399 -22.16 -25.82 9.56
C LYS A 399 -22.06 -24.82 10.71
N SER A 400 -21.04 -23.96 10.64
CA SER A 400 -20.78 -22.96 11.66
C SER A 400 -21.95 -21.97 11.76
N PRO A 401 -22.35 -21.56 12.98
CA PRO A 401 -23.34 -20.51 13.18
C PRO A 401 -22.76 -19.10 13.01
N VAL A 402 -21.44 -18.96 12.78
CA VAL A 402 -20.77 -17.66 12.64
C VAL A 402 -21.23 -16.98 11.36
N LYS A 403 -21.65 -15.72 11.48
CA LYS A 403 -22.01 -14.89 10.33
C LYS A 403 -20.76 -14.34 9.62
N PRO A 404 -20.56 -14.60 8.32
CA PRO A 404 -19.48 -13.95 7.56
C PRO A 404 -19.82 -12.50 7.25
N LEU A 405 -18.89 -11.59 7.49
CA LEU A 405 -18.97 -10.19 7.06
C LEU A 405 -17.98 -9.99 5.90
N TYR A 406 -18.48 -10.14 4.68
CA TYR A 406 -17.68 -10.02 3.47
C TYR A 406 -17.28 -8.56 3.24
N GLY A 407 -15.99 -8.28 3.06
CA GLY A 407 -15.49 -6.94 2.80
C GLY A 407 -14.14 -6.91 2.09
N MET A 408 -13.52 -5.75 2.09
CA MET A 408 -12.20 -5.48 1.50
C MET A 408 -11.60 -4.27 2.19
N GLU A 409 -10.29 -4.27 2.45
CA GLU A 409 -9.58 -3.03 2.73
C GLU A 409 -9.19 -2.38 1.40
N GLY A 410 -9.86 -1.29 1.04
CA GLY A 410 -9.69 -0.60 -0.23
C GLY A 410 -8.68 0.55 -0.14
N TYR A 411 -8.01 0.82 -1.26
CA TYR A 411 -7.12 1.98 -1.42
C TYR A 411 -7.91 3.16 -1.98
N LEU A 412 -8.49 4.00 -1.12
CA LEU A 412 -9.25 5.17 -1.54
C LEU A 412 -8.34 6.32 -1.95
N VAL A 413 -8.76 7.09 -2.95
CA VAL A 413 -8.14 8.36 -3.31
C VAL A 413 -9.19 9.47 -3.33
N ASP A 414 -8.85 10.63 -2.79
CA ASP A 414 -9.76 11.77 -2.78
C ASP A 414 -9.67 12.55 -4.11
N ASP A 415 -10.51 12.17 -5.05
CA ASP A 415 -10.74 12.88 -6.31
C ASP A 415 -11.85 13.95 -6.20
N THR A 416 -12.35 14.21 -4.98
CA THR A 416 -13.36 15.23 -4.70
C THR A 416 -12.75 16.56 -4.28
N ALA A 417 -11.41 16.65 -4.21
CA ALA A 417 -10.69 17.88 -3.90
C ALA A 417 -10.98 18.97 -4.94
N ARG A 418 -12.02 19.76 -4.66
CA ARG A 418 -12.44 20.93 -5.45
C ARG A 418 -11.82 22.18 -4.85
N ALA A 419 -11.37 23.10 -5.70
CA ALA A 419 -11.00 24.44 -5.27
C ALA A 419 -12.22 25.34 -5.09
N VAL A 420 -13.31 25.13 -5.84
CA VAL A 420 -14.47 26.02 -5.85
C VAL A 420 -15.67 25.37 -5.18
N TYR A 421 -16.38 26.16 -4.38
CA TYR A 421 -17.54 25.75 -3.61
C TYR A 421 -18.68 26.76 -3.79
N GLY A 422 -19.91 26.26 -3.80
CA GLY A 422 -21.12 27.09 -3.84
C GLY A 422 -21.34 27.86 -5.16
N PHE A 423 -20.64 27.53 -6.24
CA PHE A 423 -20.71 28.25 -7.51
C PHE A 423 -21.91 27.86 -8.40
N GLU A 424 -22.68 26.83 -8.02
CA GLU A 424 -23.85 26.37 -8.78
C GLU A 424 -24.92 27.48 -8.87
N GLY A 425 -25.28 27.87 -10.11
CA GLY A 425 -26.28 28.91 -10.35
C GLY A 425 -25.75 30.34 -10.34
N HIS A 426 -24.43 30.55 -10.20
CA HIS A 426 -23.78 31.84 -10.38
C HIS A 426 -23.35 32.05 -11.85
N GLU A 427 -23.27 33.30 -12.29
CA GLU A 427 -22.69 33.65 -13.59
C GLU A 427 -21.17 33.45 -13.56
N ASP A 428 -20.58 33.03 -14.70
CA ASP A 428 -19.13 32.83 -14.79
C ASP A 428 -18.36 34.13 -14.53
N VAL A 429 -17.24 34.01 -13.81
CA VAL A 429 -16.42 35.14 -13.38
C VAL A 429 -15.04 35.03 -14.02
N SER A 430 -14.73 35.97 -14.92
CA SER A 430 -13.41 36.07 -15.55
C SER A 430 -12.31 36.43 -14.55
N PHE A 431 -11.16 35.76 -14.60
CA PHE A 431 -10.00 36.11 -13.76
C PHE A 431 -9.33 37.43 -14.13
N SER A 432 -9.51 37.93 -15.37
CA SER A 432 -8.95 39.22 -15.80
C SER A 432 -9.83 40.40 -15.43
N GLU A 433 -11.15 40.25 -15.52
CA GLU A 433 -12.08 41.39 -15.40
C GLU A 433 -12.94 41.33 -14.13
N GLY A 434 -13.12 40.12 -13.58
CA GLY A 434 -13.92 39.84 -12.41
C GLY A 434 -13.31 40.40 -11.12
N THR A 435 -14.17 40.60 -10.13
CA THR A 435 -13.78 41.07 -8.80
C THR A 435 -13.93 39.93 -7.80
N PHE A 436 -12.88 39.69 -7.04
CA PHE A 436 -12.80 38.66 -6.02
C PHE A 436 -12.58 39.33 -4.66
N THR A 437 -13.17 38.79 -3.60
CA THR A 437 -12.87 39.24 -2.24
C THR A 437 -11.95 38.23 -1.58
N VAL A 438 -10.68 38.58 -1.46
CA VAL A 438 -9.70 37.77 -0.75
C VAL A 438 -9.81 38.09 0.73
N PHE A 439 -9.97 37.08 1.59
CA PHE A 439 -10.18 37.32 3.02
C PHE A 439 -9.48 36.26 3.89
N ASP A 440 -9.28 36.62 5.15
CA ASP A 440 -8.64 35.81 6.19
C ASP A 440 -9.24 36.20 7.55
N ILE A 441 -9.29 35.27 8.50
CA ILE A 441 -9.75 35.54 9.87
C ILE A 441 -8.77 35.05 10.92
N GLU A 442 -8.70 35.78 12.02
CA GLU A 442 -8.08 35.29 13.27
C GLU A 442 -9.18 34.87 14.26
N THR A 443 -8.88 33.85 15.07
CA THR A 443 -9.90 33.22 15.93
C THR A 443 -9.33 32.81 17.29
N THR A 444 -10.20 32.63 18.29
CA THR A 444 -9.83 32.12 19.63
C THR A 444 -9.52 30.62 19.67
N GLY A 445 -9.42 29.97 18.50
CA GLY A 445 -9.08 28.56 18.35
C GLY A 445 -9.70 27.93 17.11
N LEU A 446 -9.47 26.64 16.88
CA LEU A 446 -9.74 25.99 15.58
C LEU A 446 -11.18 25.54 15.34
N SER A 447 -12.07 25.65 16.33
CA SER A 447 -13.43 25.11 16.24
C SER A 447 -14.43 26.23 15.98
N PRO A 448 -15.11 26.27 14.83
CA PRO A 448 -16.14 27.28 14.61
C PRO A 448 -17.27 27.17 15.64
N ILE A 449 -17.55 25.98 16.17
CA ILE A 449 -18.64 25.76 17.12
C ILE A 449 -18.32 26.30 18.52
N HIS A 450 -17.05 26.23 18.93
CA HIS A 450 -16.63 26.50 20.31
C HIS A 450 -15.73 27.74 20.44
N CYS A 451 -15.23 28.27 19.33
CA CYS A 451 -14.35 29.42 19.27
C CYS A 451 -15.02 30.59 18.54
N ALA A 452 -14.45 31.77 18.72
CA ALA A 452 -14.97 33.04 18.22
C ALA A 452 -13.94 33.72 17.31
N ILE A 453 -14.42 34.64 16.46
CA ILE A 453 -13.56 35.46 15.59
C ILE A 453 -12.97 36.63 16.40
N THR A 454 -11.69 36.96 16.16
CA THR A 454 -10.97 38.07 16.80
C THR A 454 -10.55 39.17 15.82
N GLU A 455 -10.35 38.84 14.54
CA GLU A 455 -10.05 39.80 13.45
C GLU A 455 -10.61 39.28 12.13
N ILE A 456 -11.05 40.18 11.25
CA ILE A 456 -11.41 39.87 9.85
C ILE A 456 -10.65 40.84 8.95
N GLY A 457 -9.77 40.30 8.11
CA GLY A 457 -9.11 41.01 7.02
C GLY A 457 -9.75 40.65 5.69
N ALA A 458 -9.90 41.63 4.79
CA ALA A 458 -10.32 41.36 3.42
C ALA A 458 -9.83 42.42 2.43
N VAL A 459 -9.61 42.02 1.18
CA VAL A 459 -9.26 42.90 0.08
C VAL A 459 -10.06 42.56 -1.18
N LYS A 460 -10.49 43.59 -1.92
CA LYS A 460 -11.04 43.39 -3.27
C LYS A 460 -9.92 43.33 -4.28
N TYR A 461 -9.80 42.19 -4.92
CA TYR A 461 -8.86 41.92 -5.99
C TYR A 461 -9.57 42.00 -7.35
N ARG A 462 -9.03 42.81 -8.28
CA ARG A 462 -9.51 42.91 -9.65
C ARG A 462 -8.34 43.07 -10.62
N GLY A 463 -8.14 42.09 -11.50
CA GLY A 463 -7.16 42.16 -12.60
C GLY A 463 -5.73 42.49 -12.17
N GLY A 464 -5.26 41.94 -11.05
CA GLY A 464 -3.89 42.17 -10.52
C GLY A 464 -3.76 43.37 -9.57
N ILE A 465 -4.86 44.06 -9.26
CA ILE A 465 -4.86 45.25 -8.40
C ILE A 465 -5.73 45.01 -7.17
N VAL A 466 -5.18 45.30 -5.99
CA VAL A 466 -5.95 45.43 -4.75
C VAL A 466 -6.64 46.80 -4.76
N ALA A 467 -7.96 46.80 -4.95
CA ALA A 467 -8.76 48.01 -5.17
C ALA A 467 -9.30 48.62 -3.86
N GLU A 468 -9.77 47.78 -2.95
CA GLU A 468 -10.37 48.18 -1.67
C GLU A 468 -9.86 47.25 -0.57
N LYS A 469 -9.76 47.75 0.66
CA LYS A 469 -9.34 46.99 1.85
C LYS A 469 -10.39 47.13 2.95
N PHE A 470 -10.57 46.04 3.70
CA PHE A 470 -11.40 45.95 4.89
C PHE A 470 -10.56 45.28 5.98
N ASP A 471 -10.58 45.87 7.18
CA ASP A 471 -9.89 45.35 8.34
C ASP A 471 -10.72 45.71 9.58
N SER A 472 -11.02 44.73 10.42
CA SER A 472 -11.79 44.93 11.63
C SER A 472 -11.38 43.92 12.70
N PHE A 473 -10.97 44.43 13.87
CA PHE A 473 -11.02 43.64 15.09
C PHE A 473 -12.46 43.25 15.41
N VAL A 474 -12.63 42.16 16.13
CA VAL A 474 -13.91 41.60 16.52
C VAL A 474 -13.86 41.28 18.00
N ASP A 475 -14.88 41.70 18.75
CA ASP A 475 -15.04 41.28 20.14
C ASP A 475 -15.52 39.81 20.15
N PRO A 476 -14.66 38.86 20.58
CA PRO A 476 -15.02 37.44 20.58
C PRO A 476 -16.07 37.11 21.65
N GLY A 477 -16.37 38.02 22.59
CA GLY A 477 -17.28 37.81 23.72
C GLY A 477 -16.80 36.78 24.73
N THR A 478 -15.54 36.34 24.60
CA THR A 478 -14.89 35.31 25.43
C THR A 478 -13.41 35.67 25.58
N HIS A 479 -12.76 35.16 26.63
CA HIS A 479 -11.33 35.38 26.85
C HIS A 479 -10.49 34.71 25.74
N ILE A 480 -9.54 35.44 25.18
CA ILE A 480 -8.59 34.90 24.20
C ILE A 480 -7.51 34.08 24.94
N PRO A 481 -7.36 32.77 24.64
CA PRO A 481 -6.35 31.94 25.29
C PRO A 481 -4.91 32.43 25.03
N GLU A 482 -4.01 32.31 26.02
CA GLU A 482 -2.62 32.79 25.91
C GLU A 482 -1.88 32.23 24.69
N ASN A 483 -2.07 30.95 24.37
CA ASN A 483 -1.46 30.32 23.20
C ASN A 483 -1.92 30.90 21.86
N ILE A 484 -3.11 31.50 21.81
CA ILE A 484 -3.63 32.20 20.63
C ILE A 484 -3.09 33.62 20.60
N THR A 485 -3.00 34.30 21.74
CA THR A 485 -2.36 35.62 21.83
C THR A 485 -0.88 35.56 21.44
N ASP A 486 -0.15 34.52 21.84
CA ASP A 486 1.24 34.30 21.43
C ASP A 486 1.39 34.04 19.92
N LEU A 487 0.39 33.40 19.31
CA LEU A 487 0.38 33.07 17.89
C LEU A 487 -0.02 34.27 17.03
N THR A 488 -1.08 34.96 17.41
CA THR A 488 -1.74 36.01 16.60
C THR A 488 -1.28 37.42 16.97
N GLY A 489 -0.73 37.59 18.17
CA GLY A 489 -0.43 38.90 18.75
C GLY A 489 -1.68 39.68 19.19
N ILE A 490 -2.89 39.12 19.07
CA ILE A 490 -4.14 39.78 19.45
C ILE A 490 -4.43 39.51 20.93
N THR A 491 -4.58 40.58 21.71
CA THR A 491 -4.90 40.53 23.15
C THR A 491 -6.35 40.91 23.42
N ASP A 492 -6.89 40.52 24.59
CA ASP A 492 -8.24 40.94 25.03
C ASP A 492 -8.39 42.47 25.05
N GLU A 493 -7.32 43.21 25.35
CA GLU A 493 -7.34 44.68 25.34
C GLU A 493 -7.47 45.27 23.94
N MET A 494 -6.97 44.59 22.90
CA MET A 494 -7.07 45.05 21.51
C MET A 494 -8.48 44.91 20.95
N VAL A 495 -9.20 43.87 21.37
CA VAL A 495 -10.58 43.60 20.96
C VAL A 495 -11.61 44.27 21.88
N ALA A 496 -11.17 44.86 23.00
CA ALA A 496 -12.04 45.55 23.94
C ALA A 496 -12.72 46.77 23.30
N GLY A 497 -14.03 46.68 23.08
CA GLY A 497 -14.82 47.72 22.41
C GLY A 497 -14.83 47.64 20.88
N ALA A 498 -14.26 46.58 20.31
CA ALA A 498 -14.42 46.24 18.90
C ALA A 498 -15.89 45.85 18.60
N PRO A 499 -16.31 45.86 17.32
CA PRO A 499 -17.64 45.39 16.91
C PRO A 499 -17.90 43.94 17.37
N SER A 500 -19.16 43.62 17.65
CA SER A 500 -19.55 42.24 17.94
C SER A 500 -19.31 41.33 16.74
N GLN A 501 -19.19 40.01 16.95
CA GLN A 501 -19.08 39.04 15.85
C GLN A 501 -20.15 39.24 14.77
N ARG A 502 -21.39 39.50 15.20
CA ARG A 502 -22.50 39.79 14.28
C ARG A 502 -22.19 41.02 13.42
N ASP A 503 -21.84 42.15 14.04
CA ASP A 503 -21.68 43.43 13.34
C ASP A 503 -20.45 43.39 12.41
N ALA A 504 -19.37 42.75 12.85
CA ALA A 504 -18.17 42.57 12.04
C ALA A 504 -18.42 41.69 10.81
N VAL A 505 -19.11 40.55 10.99
CA VAL A 505 -19.47 39.67 9.87
C VAL A 505 -20.47 40.34 8.94
N GLU A 506 -21.46 41.08 9.45
CA GLU A 506 -22.39 41.85 8.62
C GLU A 506 -21.65 42.93 7.80
N ALA A 507 -20.68 43.64 8.41
CA ALA A 507 -19.84 44.60 7.70
C ALA A 507 -18.97 43.94 6.62
N PHE A 508 -18.37 42.78 6.91
CA PHE A 508 -17.60 42.00 5.95
C PHE A 508 -18.46 41.51 4.78
N LEU A 509 -19.65 40.95 5.05
CA LEU A 509 -20.57 40.49 4.00
C LEU A 509 -21.04 41.65 3.11
N ASN A 510 -21.30 42.82 3.71
CA ASN A 510 -21.62 44.04 2.95
C ASN A 510 -20.44 44.50 2.08
N PHE A 511 -19.21 44.37 2.58
CA PHE A 511 -18.00 44.67 1.81
C PHE A 511 -17.82 43.70 0.63
N ALA A 512 -17.99 42.40 0.88
CA ALA A 512 -17.86 41.33 -0.11
C ALA A 512 -18.96 41.39 -1.18
N GLY A 513 -20.18 41.81 -0.83
CA GLY A 513 -21.32 41.83 -1.74
C GLY A 513 -21.59 40.45 -2.32
N ASP A 514 -21.82 40.34 -3.63
CA ASP A 514 -22.04 39.07 -4.33
C ASP A 514 -20.74 38.51 -4.98
N THR A 515 -19.56 38.99 -4.57
CA THR A 515 -18.28 38.53 -5.15
C THR A 515 -17.93 37.10 -4.73
N VAL A 516 -17.09 36.45 -5.55
CA VAL A 516 -16.47 35.17 -5.20
C VAL A 516 -15.43 35.41 -4.12
N LEU A 517 -15.55 34.70 -3.00
CA LEU A 517 -14.57 34.77 -1.91
C LEU A 517 -13.33 33.93 -2.23
N VAL A 518 -12.17 34.36 -1.77
CA VAL A 518 -10.92 33.64 -1.93
C VAL A 518 -10.22 33.61 -0.59
N ALA A 519 -9.89 32.43 -0.09
CA ALA A 519 -9.16 32.27 1.16
C ALA A 519 -8.14 31.13 1.04
N HIS A 520 -7.15 31.12 1.94
CA HIS A 520 -6.13 30.09 1.98
C HIS A 520 -6.52 29.08 3.05
N ASN A 521 -6.96 27.89 2.64
CA ASN A 521 -7.72 26.96 3.49
C ASN A 521 -9.15 27.43 3.76
N ALA A 522 -9.81 27.93 2.71
CA ALA A 522 -11.06 28.68 2.80
C ALA A 522 -12.20 28.03 3.61
N ASN A 523 -12.25 26.70 3.71
CA ASN A 523 -13.28 26.03 4.51
C ASN A 523 -13.20 26.42 6.00
N PHE A 524 -12.01 26.71 6.52
CA PHE A 524 -11.82 27.19 7.88
C PHE A 524 -12.52 28.53 8.08
N ASP A 525 -12.10 29.57 7.36
CA ASP A 525 -12.60 30.94 7.50
C ASP A 525 -14.10 31.01 7.22
N VAL A 526 -14.54 30.37 6.12
CA VAL A 526 -15.94 30.31 5.71
C VAL A 526 -16.81 29.64 6.78
N SER A 527 -16.31 28.65 7.52
CA SER A 527 -17.11 27.98 8.55
C SER A 527 -17.47 28.89 9.73
N PHE A 528 -16.56 29.80 10.12
CA PHE A 528 -16.81 30.80 11.17
C PHE A 528 -17.79 31.87 10.68
N ILE A 529 -17.57 32.40 9.46
CA ILE A 529 -18.47 33.37 8.84
C ILE A 529 -19.87 32.77 8.70
N ARG A 530 -19.98 31.53 8.21
CA ARG A 530 -21.25 30.83 8.03
C ARG A 530 -21.99 30.64 9.34
N ARG A 531 -21.31 30.20 10.41
CA ARG A 531 -21.93 30.05 11.73
C ARG A 531 -22.53 31.37 12.21
N VAL A 532 -21.74 32.45 12.19
CA VAL A 532 -22.21 33.76 12.65
C VAL A 532 -23.35 34.27 11.78
N ALA A 533 -23.29 34.05 10.46
CA ALA A 533 -24.36 34.41 9.55
C ALA A 533 -25.66 33.63 9.84
N GLU A 534 -25.59 32.31 10.03
CA GLU A 534 -26.74 31.46 10.34
C GLU A 534 -27.38 31.81 11.70
N GLU A 535 -26.58 31.97 12.75
CA GLU A 535 -27.04 32.36 14.09
C GLU A 535 -27.77 33.71 14.09
N ASN A 536 -27.33 34.63 13.22
CA ASN A 536 -27.86 36.00 13.13
C ASN A 536 -28.80 36.22 11.93
N LYS A 537 -29.12 35.17 11.17
CA LYS A 537 -29.95 35.22 9.95
C LYS A 537 -29.45 36.22 8.90
N LEU A 538 -28.14 36.36 8.77
CA LEU A 538 -27.49 37.11 7.71
C LEU A 538 -27.47 36.26 6.43
N LYS A 539 -27.64 36.89 5.27
CA LYS A 539 -27.53 36.20 3.97
C LYS A 539 -26.06 35.88 3.69
N PHE A 540 -25.75 34.62 3.42
CA PHE A 540 -24.41 34.20 3.05
C PHE A 540 -24.45 33.12 1.97
N ASP A 541 -24.52 33.59 0.72
CA ASP A 541 -24.66 32.75 -0.48
C ASP A 541 -23.43 32.86 -1.39
N ASN A 542 -22.34 33.48 -0.92
CA ASN A 542 -21.17 33.72 -1.74
C ASN A 542 -20.47 32.40 -2.09
N PRO A 543 -20.15 32.17 -3.37
CA PRO A 543 -19.25 31.11 -3.74
C PRO A 543 -17.83 31.43 -3.27
N TYR A 544 -17.01 30.41 -3.05
CA TYR A 544 -15.64 30.60 -2.57
C TYR A 544 -14.62 29.67 -3.20
N ILE A 545 -13.37 30.14 -3.26
CA ILE A 545 -12.20 29.45 -3.80
C ILE A 545 -11.20 29.20 -2.67
N ASP A 546 -10.79 27.94 -2.53
CA ASP A 546 -9.71 27.50 -1.66
C ASP A 546 -8.38 27.43 -2.43
N THR A 547 -7.50 28.40 -2.15
CA THR A 547 -6.20 28.50 -2.82
C THR A 547 -5.23 27.39 -2.46
N VAL A 548 -5.44 26.63 -1.37
CA VAL A 548 -4.63 25.45 -1.06
C VAL A 548 -4.89 24.35 -2.10
N ALA A 549 -6.15 24.11 -2.44
CA ALA A 549 -6.54 23.15 -3.46
C ALA A 549 -6.03 23.60 -4.85
N VAL A 550 -6.13 24.89 -5.17
CA VAL A 550 -5.55 25.46 -6.40
C VAL A 550 -4.02 25.27 -6.41
N SER A 551 -3.34 25.53 -5.29
CA SER A 551 -1.89 25.36 -5.21
C SER A 551 -1.45 23.91 -5.40
N ARG A 552 -2.16 22.94 -4.82
CA ARG A 552 -1.86 21.51 -4.98
C ARG A 552 -2.01 21.08 -6.44
N HIS A 553 -3.00 21.63 -7.13
CA HIS A 553 -3.22 21.37 -8.53
C HIS A 553 -2.11 21.96 -9.42
N LEU A 554 -1.80 23.25 -9.23
CA LEU A 554 -0.86 23.97 -10.09
C LEU A 554 0.61 23.69 -9.77
N ASN A 555 0.93 23.42 -8.51
CA ASN A 555 2.30 23.30 -8.01
C ASN A 555 2.54 21.92 -7.40
N ALA A 556 2.29 20.86 -8.16
CA ALA A 556 2.43 19.47 -7.72
C ALA A 556 3.85 19.10 -7.24
N ASP A 557 4.85 19.93 -7.56
CA ASP A 557 6.25 19.77 -7.17
C ASP A 557 6.55 20.28 -5.75
N LEU A 558 5.58 20.95 -5.10
CA LEU A 558 5.75 21.57 -3.80
C LEU A 558 5.30 20.63 -2.67
N ASN A 559 6.15 20.39 -1.68
CA ASN A 559 5.85 19.45 -0.58
C ASN A 559 4.91 20.03 0.51
N LYS A 560 4.86 21.36 0.66
CA LYS A 560 4.05 22.06 1.66
C LYS A 560 3.27 23.18 0.98
N HIS A 561 1.98 23.30 1.30
CA HIS A 561 1.08 24.28 0.67
C HIS A 561 0.49 25.27 1.67
N ASN A 562 1.18 25.56 2.78
CA ASN A 562 0.80 26.68 3.64
C ASN A 562 1.20 28.02 2.98
N LEU A 563 0.65 29.12 3.49
CA LEU A 563 0.76 30.44 2.85
C LEU A 563 2.22 30.83 2.61
N ASP A 564 3.09 30.64 3.62
CA ASP A 564 4.51 30.95 3.54
C ASP A 564 5.30 30.05 2.56
N ALA A 565 4.97 28.76 2.46
CA ALA A 565 5.63 27.87 1.49
C ALA A 565 5.27 28.26 0.04
N VAL A 566 4.00 28.59 -0.20
CA VAL A 566 3.54 29.02 -1.54
C VAL A 566 4.10 30.39 -1.90
N ARG A 567 4.14 31.32 -0.94
CA ARG A 567 4.82 32.61 -1.07
C ARG A 567 6.28 32.44 -1.50
N LYS A 568 7.05 31.60 -0.79
CA LYS A 568 8.45 31.30 -1.10
C LYS A 568 8.61 30.68 -2.49
N TYR A 569 7.73 29.76 -2.86
CA TYR A 569 7.75 29.12 -4.18
C TYR A 569 7.59 30.13 -5.32
N TYR A 570 6.69 31.11 -5.17
CA TYR A 570 6.50 32.17 -6.17
C TYR A 570 7.49 33.34 -6.07
N GLY A 571 8.46 33.27 -5.15
CA GLY A 571 9.46 34.33 -4.95
C GLY A 571 8.86 35.65 -4.47
N LEU A 572 7.75 35.61 -3.71
CA LEU A 572 7.14 36.78 -3.10
C LEU A 572 7.88 37.16 -1.80
N GLY A 573 7.99 38.46 -1.54
CA GLY A 573 8.77 39.04 -0.43
C GLY A 573 8.31 38.61 0.96
N GLU A 574 9.08 38.95 1.99
CA GLU A 574 8.68 38.71 3.38
C GLU A 574 7.53 39.64 3.81
N PHE A 575 6.66 39.15 4.69
CA PHE A 575 5.54 39.88 5.27
C PHE A 575 5.38 39.45 6.73
N ASN A 576 4.64 40.24 7.52
CA ASN A 576 4.33 39.91 8.90
C ASN A 576 3.20 38.88 8.89
N HIS A 577 3.51 37.64 9.20
CA HIS A 577 2.50 36.61 9.40
C HIS A 577 1.69 36.97 10.65
N HIS A 578 0.40 36.63 10.70
CA HIS A 578 -0.49 36.78 11.87
C HIS A 578 -1.28 38.10 11.99
N ARG A 579 -1.43 38.84 10.89
CA ARG A 579 -2.45 39.89 10.78
C ARG A 579 -3.32 39.57 9.58
N ALA A 580 -4.62 39.45 9.80
CA ALA A 580 -5.54 39.04 8.75
C ALA A 580 -5.46 39.96 7.51
N SER A 581 -5.22 41.27 7.71
CA SER A 581 -5.05 42.23 6.62
C SER A 581 -3.80 41.98 5.75
N ASP A 582 -2.68 41.63 6.38
CA ASP A 582 -1.40 41.43 5.69
C ASP A 582 -1.40 40.09 4.94
N ASP A 583 -1.97 39.05 5.55
CA ASP A 583 -2.17 37.73 4.96
C ASP A 583 -3.10 37.82 3.73
N CYS A 584 -4.15 38.65 3.76
CA CYS A 584 -5.02 38.91 2.61
C CYS A 584 -4.29 39.53 1.40
N GLU A 585 -3.41 40.50 1.62
CA GLU A 585 -2.64 41.15 0.54
C GLU A 585 -1.62 40.20 -0.07
N MET A 586 -0.96 39.40 0.78
CA MET A 586 -0.05 38.36 0.32
C MET A 586 -0.81 37.29 -0.46
N LEU A 587 -1.96 36.86 0.04
CA LEU A 587 -2.81 35.89 -0.64
C LEU A 587 -3.32 36.40 -1.99
N ALA A 588 -3.70 37.68 -2.09
CA ALA A 588 -4.08 38.28 -3.37
C ALA A 588 -2.92 38.23 -4.38
N SER A 589 -1.69 38.48 -3.93
CA SER A 589 -0.48 38.39 -4.75
C SER A 589 -0.16 36.95 -5.17
N ILE A 590 -0.36 35.97 -4.27
CA ILE A 590 -0.24 34.55 -4.59
C ILE A 590 -1.30 34.13 -5.61
N PHE A 591 -2.55 34.57 -5.40
CA PHE A 591 -3.67 34.25 -6.28
C PHE A 591 -3.44 34.81 -7.69
N GLU A 592 -2.87 36.01 -7.83
CA GLU A 592 -2.44 36.55 -9.12
C GLU A 592 -1.42 35.64 -9.83
N ARG A 593 -0.43 35.12 -9.11
CA ARG A 593 0.56 34.18 -9.66
C ARG A 593 -0.07 32.85 -10.08
N MET A 594 -1.04 32.36 -9.31
CA MET A 594 -1.82 31.18 -9.65
C MET A 594 -2.66 31.40 -10.91
N ILE A 595 -3.35 32.54 -11.02
CA ILE A 595 -4.11 32.94 -12.21
C ILE A 595 -3.17 33.00 -13.43
N ALA A 596 -1.99 33.61 -13.30
CA ALA A 596 -1.04 33.69 -14.40
C ALA A 596 -0.60 32.31 -14.89
N LYS A 597 -0.43 31.34 -13.98
CA LYS A 597 -0.09 29.96 -14.31
C LYS A 597 -1.28 29.22 -14.93
N MET A 598 -2.49 29.41 -14.41
CA MET A 598 -3.74 28.87 -14.97
C MET A 598 -4.00 29.34 -16.40
N LYS A 599 -3.70 30.61 -16.70
CA LYS A 599 -3.81 31.14 -18.07
C LYS A 599 -2.91 30.43 -19.08
N LEU A 600 -1.74 29.94 -18.67
CA LEU A 600 -0.86 29.15 -19.56
C LEU A 600 -1.51 27.83 -19.97
N ASP A 601 -2.40 27.30 -19.13
CA ASP A 601 -3.16 26.08 -19.36
C ASP A 601 -4.53 26.36 -20.01
N GLY A 602 -4.82 27.61 -20.41
CA GLY A 602 -6.09 28.00 -21.05
C GLY A 602 -7.26 28.24 -20.09
N VAL A 603 -7.00 28.34 -18.78
CA VAL A 603 -8.01 28.61 -17.75
C VAL A 603 -8.12 30.12 -17.51
N GLU A 604 -9.25 30.71 -17.91
CA GLU A 604 -9.46 32.17 -17.91
C GLU A 604 -10.59 32.65 -16.98
N SER A 605 -11.37 31.73 -16.41
CA SER A 605 -12.54 31.99 -15.58
C SER A 605 -12.75 30.95 -14.48
N VAL A 606 -13.65 31.23 -13.54
CA VAL A 606 -13.98 30.28 -12.46
C VAL A 606 -14.61 29.00 -13.00
N GLU A 607 -15.51 29.10 -14.00
CA GLU A 607 -16.12 27.92 -14.63
C GLU A 607 -15.08 27.06 -15.35
N THR A 608 -14.19 27.66 -16.16
CA THR A 608 -13.11 26.93 -16.83
C THR A 608 -12.09 26.35 -15.85
N MET A 609 -11.89 26.95 -14.67
CA MET A 609 -11.07 26.37 -13.60
C MET A 609 -11.72 25.13 -12.99
N ILE A 610 -13.04 25.14 -12.78
CA ILE A 610 -13.79 23.97 -12.30
C ILE A 610 -13.66 22.82 -13.31
N GLU A 611 -13.88 23.11 -14.59
CA GLU A 611 -13.76 22.14 -15.67
C GLU A 611 -12.35 21.52 -15.74
N GLU A 612 -11.32 22.37 -15.72
CA GLU A 612 -9.94 21.92 -15.87
C GLU A 612 -9.46 21.12 -14.65
N MET A 613 -9.77 21.56 -13.43
CA MET A 613 -9.43 20.81 -12.21
C MET A 613 -10.16 19.47 -12.15
N ALA A 614 -11.40 19.41 -12.61
CA ALA A 614 -12.14 18.15 -12.75
C ALA A 614 -11.53 17.24 -13.83
N ALA A 615 -11.08 17.81 -14.96
CA ALA A 615 -10.52 17.07 -16.09
C ALA A 615 -9.09 16.54 -15.84
N LYS A 616 -8.27 17.27 -15.08
CA LYS A 616 -6.84 16.94 -14.84
C LYS A 616 -6.56 16.13 -13.57
N THR A 617 -7.55 15.87 -12.71
CA THR A 617 -7.35 15.03 -11.51
C THR A 617 -7.27 13.56 -11.91
N ASP A 618 -6.06 13.05 -12.15
CA ASP A 618 -5.81 11.64 -12.44
C ASP A 618 -5.78 10.81 -11.14
N PRO A 619 -6.79 9.98 -10.83
CA PRO A 619 -6.83 9.22 -9.59
C PRO A 619 -5.67 8.22 -9.44
N ARG A 620 -5.03 7.85 -10.56
CA ARG A 620 -3.85 6.96 -10.59
C ARG A 620 -2.57 7.63 -10.08
N ARG A 621 -2.60 8.94 -9.82
CA ARG A 621 -1.47 9.71 -9.28
C ARG A 621 -1.68 10.18 -7.85
N LEU A 622 -2.91 10.21 -7.36
CA LEU A 622 -3.24 10.63 -6.00
C LEU A 622 -2.66 9.68 -4.94
N ASN A 623 -2.33 10.18 -3.76
CA ASN A 623 -1.88 9.31 -2.68
C ASN A 623 -3.10 8.55 -2.13
N PRO A 624 -3.07 7.21 -2.10
CA PRO A 624 -4.17 6.46 -1.52
C PRO A 624 -4.08 6.43 0.01
N PHE A 625 -5.24 6.30 0.64
CA PHE A 625 -5.39 5.95 2.05
C PHE A 625 -6.30 4.72 2.15
N HIS A 626 -6.22 4.01 3.27
CA HIS A 626 -6.99 2.79 3.46
C HIS A 626 -8.42 3.11 3.92
N ALA A 627 -9.38 2.26 3.55
CA ALA A 627 -10.73 2.25 4.08
C ALA A 627 -11.30 0.83 4.10
N THR A 628 -12.00 0.48 5.17
CA THR A 628 -12.63 -0.83 5.32
C THR A 628 -14.01 -0.80 4.68
N ILE A 629 -14.23 -1.57 3.61
CA ILE A 629 -15.51 -1.59 2.87
C ILE A 629 -16.20 -2.93 3.13
N LEU A 630 -17.29 -2.90 3.91
CA LEU A 630 -18.08 -4.09 4.25
C LEU A 630 -19.35 -4.17 3.38
N VAL A 631 -19.72 -5.38 2.99
CA VAL A 631 -20.94 -5.66 2.23
C VAL A 631 -22.12 -5.74 3.17
N LYS A 632 -23.06 -4.80 3.05
CA LYS A 632 -24.32 -4.81 3.77
C LYS A 632 -25.27 -5.87 3.25
N ASN A 633 -25.37 -6.02 1.92
CA ASN A 633 -26.35 -6.89 1.28
C ASN A 633 -25.96 -7.32 -0.15
N LYS A 634 -26.82 -8.08 -0.83
CA LYS A 634 -26.55 -8.61 -2.18
C LYS A 634 -26.28 -7.51 -3.22
N LYS A 635 -26.87 -6.31 -3.07
CA LYS A 635 -26.59 -5.18 -3.96
C LYS A 635 -25.19 -4.61 -3.69
N GLY A 636 -24.85 -4.45 -2.42
CA GLY A 636 -23.50 -4.17 -1.96
C GLY A 636 -22.45 -5.12 -2.50
N LEU A 637 -22.72 -6.43 -2.45
CA LEU A 637 -21.81 -7.45 -2.97
C LEU A 637 -21.47 -7.22 -4.45
N LYS A 638 -22.50 -6.95 -5.26
CA LYS A 638 -22.33 -6.63 -6.68
C LYS A 638 -21.55 -5.33 -6.88
N ASN A 639 -21.81 -4.32 -6.06
CA ASN A 639 -21.10 -3.04 -6.11
C ASN A 639 -19.64 -3.19 -5.70
N LEU A 640 -19.32 -3.96 -4.66
CA LEU A 640 -17.96 -4.27 -4.27
C LEU A 640 -17.19 -4.97 -5.40
N TYR A 641 -17.80 -5.95 -6.08
CA TYR A 641 -17.18 -6.58 -7.25
C TYR A 641 -16.90 -5.60 -8.39
N LYS A 642 -17.78 -4.61 -8.61
CA LYS A 642 -17.51 -3.54 -9.59
C LYS A 642 -16.36 -2.66 -9.14
N LEU A 643 -16.32 -2.25 -7.87
CA LEU A 643 -15.25 -1.42 -7.32
C LEU A 643 -13.89 -2.10 -7.43
N VAL A 644 -13.79 -3.38 -7.05
CA VAL A 644 -12.60 -4.20 -7.29
C VAL A 644 -12.24 -4.19 -8.77
N SER A 645 -13.19 -4.47 -9.66
CA SER A 645 -12.93 -4.49 -11.11
C SER A 645 -12.43 -3.13 -11.63
N TYR A 646 -13.04 -2.03 -11.24
CA TYR A 646 -12.66 -0.69 -11.66
C TYR A 646 -11.29 -0.28 -11.13
N SER A 647 -11.00 -0.63 -9.87
CA SER A 647 -9.72 -0.35 -9.24
C SER A 647 -8.53 -0.99 -9.96
N TYR A 648 -8.71 -2.21 -10.48
CA TYR A 648 -7.68 -2.89 -11.28
C TYR A 648 -7.67 -2.50 -12.76
N LEU A 649 -8.84 -2.25 -13.38
CA LEU A 649 -8.93 -1.99 -14.82
C LEU A 649 -8.62 -0.54 -15.21
N TYR A 650 -9.08 0.42 -14.41
CA TYR A 650 -9.07 1.84 -14.78
C TYR A 650 -8.19 2.70 -13.88
N TYR A 651 -8.09 2.35 -12.60
CA TYR A 651 -7.50 3.21 -11.58
C TYR A 651 -6.26 2.62 -10.91
N TYR A 652 -5.72 1.53 -11.43
CA TYR A 652 -4.47 0.97 -10.93
C TYR A 652 -3.33 1.98 -11.14
N GLY A 653 -2.63 2.33 -10.07
CA GLY A 653 -1.65 3.41 -10.09
C GLY A 653 -0.60 3.28 -8.99
N GLY A 654 0.39 4.16 -9.00
CA GLY A 654 1.58 4.09 -8.14
C GLY A 654 2.83 3.60 -8.90
N LYS A 655 3.95 3.49 -8.20
CA LYS A 655 5.23 3.03 -8.77
C LYS A 655 5.92 2.06 -7.83
N GLY A 656 6.42 0.95 -8.37
CA GLY A 656 7.10 -0.07 -7.58
C GLY A 656 6.20 -0.58 -6.45
N ARG A 657 6.69 -0.53 -5.21
CA ARG A 657 5.99 -1.05 -4.02
C ARG A 657 4.76 -0.23 -3.60
N SER A 658 4.57 0.99 -4.10
CA SER A 658 3.37 1.80 -3.84
C SER A 658 2.25 1.59 -4.86
N SER A 659 2.43 0.64 -5.78
CA SER A 659 1.41 0.29 -6.77
C SER A 659 0.22 -0.37 -6.10
N SER A 660 -0.98 0.16 -6.33
CA SER A 660 -2.21 -0.30 -5.68
C SER A 660 -3.42 -0.14 -6.61
N PRO A 661 -4.43 -1.02 -6.46
CA PRO A 661 -5.72 -0.86 -7.12
C PRO A 661 -6.54 0.22 -6.40
N ARG A 662 -6.61 1.42 -6.96
CA ARG A 662 -7.19 2.59 -6.28
C ARG A 662 -8.67 2.76 -6.57
N ILE A 663 -9.41 3.32 -5.62
CA ILE A 663 -10.84 3.59 -5.74
C ILE A 663 -11.05 5.10 -5.50
N PRO A 664 -11.40 5.87 -6.54
CA PRO A 664 -11.78 7.28 -6.34
C PRO A 664 -13.02 7.38 -5.46
N LYS A 665 -13.06 8.34 -4.52
CA LYS A 665 -14.23 8.59 -3.66
C LYS A 665 -15.50 8.79 -4.48
N THR A 666 -15.44 9.49 -5.60
CA THR A 666 -16.62 9.70 -6.48
C THR A 666 -17.16 8.38 -7.04
N VAL A 667 -16.29 7.44 -7.41
CA VAL A 667 -16.65 6.13 -7.95
C VAL A 667 -17.23 5.24 -6.85
N LEU A 668 -16.66 5.30 -5.64
CA LEU A 668 -17.24 4.64 -4.48
C LEU A 668 -18.64 5.16 -4.22
N GLU A 669 -18.86 6.48 -4.22
CA GLU A 669 -20.16 7.08 -3.93
C GLU A 669 -21.23 6.63 -4.93
N GLN A 670 -20.89 6.56 -6.22
CA GLN A 670 -21.78 6.02 -7.27
C GLN A 670 -22.17 4.55 -7.03
N HIS A 671 -21.40 3.81 -6.25
CA HIS A 671 -21.59 2.39 -5.94
C HIS A 671 -21.77 2.12 -4.45
N ARG A 672 -22.02 3.16 -3.64
CA ARG A 672 -22.08 3.07 -2.18
C ARG A 672 -23.26 2.26 -1.67
N GLU A 673 -24.34 2.21 -2.45
CA GLU A 673 -25.56 1.52 -2.01
C GLU A 673 -25.28 0.05 -1.66
N GLY A 674 -25.64 -0.31 -0.42
CA GLY A 674 -25.42 -1.65 0.12
C GLY A 674 -23.99 -1.89 0.65
N LEU A 675 -23.16 -0.86 0.78
CA LEU A 675 -21.85 -0.91 1.42
C LEU A 675 -21.87 -0.15 2.75
N ILE A 676 -20.92 -0.47 3.63
CA ILE A 676 -20.63 0.24 4.88
C ILE A 676 -19.13 0.53 4.87
N VAL A 677 -18.74 1.79 5.07
CA VAL A 677 -17.35 2.24 4.95
C VAL A 677 -16.79 2.65 6.31
N GLY A 678 -15.69 2.02 6.73
CA GLY A 678 -14.93 2.30 7.94
C GLY A 678 -13.67 3.11 7.68
N SER A 679 -13.18 3.83 8.69
CA SER A 679 -12.00 4.70 8.58
C SER A 679 -10.64 3.96 8.53
N ALA A 680 -10.62 2.63 8.71
CA ALA A 680 -9.44 1.76 8.63
C ALA A 680 -8.31 2.06 9.62
N CYS A 681 -7.08 1.67 9.25
CA CYS A 681 -5.88 1.62 10.07
C CYS A 681 -5.16 2.98 10.19
N ALA A 682 -3.92 2.98 10.69
CA ALA A 682 -3.08 4.18 10.72
C ALA A 682 -2.87 4.79 9.33
N SER A 683 -2.97 4.02 8.25
CA SER A 683 -2.93 4.50 6.85
C SER A 683 -4.28 5.00 6.34
N GLY A 684 -5.32 5.03 7.17
CA GLY A 684 -6.63 5.58 6.86
C GLY A 684 -6.65 7.10 6.93
N GLU A 685 -7.59 7.73 6.21
CA GLU A 685 -7.66 9.18 6.04
C GLU A 685 -7.74 9.93 7.37
N ILE A 686 -8.65 9.52 8.26
CA ILE A 686 -8.89 10.21 9.53
C ILE A 686 -7.66 10.17 10.43
N PHE A 687 -6.99 9.01 10.49
CA PHE A 687 -5.79 8.86 11.31
C PHE A 687 -4.62 9.68 10.74
N GLN A 688 -4.42 9.66 9.42
CA GLN A 688 -3.40 10.48 8.74
C GLN A 688 -3.65 11.98 8.95
N LEU A 689 -4.89 12.46 8.81
CA LEU A 689 -5.23 13.87 9.05
C LEU A 689 -4.95 14.28 10.51
N LEU A 690 -5.17 13.38 11.48
CA LEU A 690 -4.83 13.63 12.89
C LEU A 690 -3.32 13.64 13.14
N LEU A 691 -2.56 12.76 12.50
CA LEU A 691 -1.09 12.73 12.58
C LEU A 691 -0.44 13.98 11.95
N GLU A 692 -1.00 14.46 10.86
CA GLU A 692 -0.58 15.69 10.19
C GLU A 692 -1.03 16.98 10.92
N ASP A 693 -1.73 16.83 12.05
CA ASP A 693 -2.37 17.89 12.83
C ASP A 693 -3.18 18.87 11.98
N ARG A 694 -3.98 18.30 11.07
CA ARG A 694 -4.81 19.09 10.14
C ARG A 694 -5.91 19.83 10.89
N PRO A 695 -6.37 20.98 10.37
CA PRO A 695 -7.44 21.74 11.00
C PRO A 695 -8.69 20.90 11.26
N TYR A 696 -9.36 21.14 12.39
CA TYR A 696 -10.52 20.35 12.81
C TYR A 696 -11.64 20.30 11.75
N GLY A 697 -11.85 21.39 11.01
CA GLY A 697 -12.83 21.45 9.92
C GLY A 697 -12.55 20.44 8.79
N ASP A 698 -11.29 20.28 8.40
CA ASP A 698 -10.88 19.30 7.37
C ASP A 698 -11.17 17.87 7.84
N ILE A 699 -10.85 17.59 9.11
CA ILE A 699 -11.08 16.27 9.71
C ILE A 699 -12.57 15.96 9.76
N MET A 700 -13.41 16.90 10.18
CA MET A 700 -14.86 16.71 10.25
C MET A 700 -15.50 16.52 8.88
N LYS A 701 -14.99 17.23 7.85
CA LYS A 701 -15.43 17.06 6.46
C LYS A 701 -15.07 15.66 5.93
N ALA A 702 -13.83 15.21 6.15
CA ALA A 702 -13.44 13.86 5.78
C ALA A 702 -14.25 12.79 6.54
N ALA A 703 -14.51 13.04 7.84
CA ALA A 703 -15.26 12.14 8.71
C ALA A 703 -16.72 11.93 8.27
N ASP A 704 -17.32 12.87 7.52
CA ASP A 704 -18.69 12.71 7.04
C ASP A 704 -18.83 11.54 6.06
N PHE A 705 -17.76 11.24 5.32
CA PHE A 705 -17.73 10.17 4.32
C PHE A 705 -17.82 8.75 4.91
N TYR A 706 -17.49 8.55 6.18
CA TYR A 706 -17.42 7.21 6.80
C TYR A 706 -18.71 6.86 7.55
N ASP A 707 -19.09 5.59 7.59
CA ASP A 707 -20.26 5.09 8.33
C ASP A 707 -19.91 4.71 9.78
N TYR A 708 -18.64 4.35 10.04
CA TYR A 708 -18.09 4.07 11.36
C TYR A 708 -16.59 4.38 11.40
N PHE A 709 -16.04 4.51 12.60
CA PHE A 709 -14.64 4.84 12.83
C PHE A 709 -13.91 3.71 13.54
N GLU A 710 -12.64 3.53 13.23
CA GLU A 710 -11.81 2.44 13.77
C GLU A 710 -10.69 3.00 14.65
N ILE A 711 -10.46 2.33 15.78
CA ILE A 711 -9.29 2.52 16.64
C ILE A 711 -8.61 1.16 16.83
N MET A 712 -7.29 1.17 17.04
CA MET A 712 -6.48 -0.04 17.09
C MET A 712 -5.62 -0.09 18.36
N PRO A 713 -5.24 -1.31 18.82
CA PRO A 713 -4.31 -1.49 19.92
C PRO A 713 -2.97 -0.79 19.67
N ASP A 714 -2.24 -0.48 20.75
CA ASP A 714 -0.94 0.18 20.64
C ASP A 714 0.06 -0.65 19.82
N SER A 715 -0.01 -1.97 19.91
CA SER A 715 0.85 -2.89 19.15
C SER A 715 0.81 -2.63 17.64
N ASN A 716 -0.36 -2.29 17.13
CA ASN A 716 -0.57 -2.06 15.69
C ASN A 716 0.16 -0.80 15.23
N ASN A 717 0.15 0.25 16.06
CA ASN A 717 0.64 1.59 15.72
C ASN A 717 1.97 1.97 16.40
N GLY A 718 2.60 1.04 17.13
CA GLY A 718 3.85 1.27 17.86
C GLY A 718 5.01 1.76 16.99
N PHE A 719 4.99 1.45 15.69
CA PHE A 719 5.97 1.94 14.72
C PHE A 719 6.04 3.45 14.61
N LEU A 720 4.94 4.16 14.89
CA LEU A 720 4.93 5.61 14.89
C LEU A 720 5.81 6.18 16.01
N ILE A 721 5.96 5.44 17.11
CA ILE A 721 6.88 5.76 18.20
C ILE A 721 8.30 5.42 17.78
N ASP A 722 8.53 4.24 17.21
CA ASP A 722 9.85 3.79 16.76
C ASP A 722 10.45 4.72 15.69
N GLU A 723 9.62 5.24 14.79
CA GLU A 723 9.99 6.22 13.75
C GLU A 723 10.15 7.65 14.29
N GLY A 724 9.85 7.89 15.57
CA GLY A 724 9.91 9.21 16.20
C GLY A 724 8.82 10.19 15.76
N LYS A 725 7.74 9.70 15.11
CA LYS A 725 6.57 10.52 14.78
C LYS A 725 5.73 10.82 16.02
N LEU A 726 5.73 9.92 17.01
CA LEU A 726 5.10 10.08 18.32
C LEU A 726 6.14 9.86 19.42
N ALA A 727 5.95 10.49 20.57
CA ALA A 727 6.91 10.41 21.67
C ALA A 727 6.63 9.24 22.64
N SER A 728 5.37 8.80 22.71
CA SER A 728 4.93 7.85 23.74
C SER A 728 3.67 7.07 23.36
N ALA A 729 3.39 5.98 24.08
CA ALA A 729 2.11 5.27 24.00
C ALA A 729 0.91 6.17 24.39
N GLU A 730 1.10 7.14 25.28
CA GLU A 730 0.04 8.10 25.62
C GLU A 730 -0.33 8.99 24.42
N ASP A 731 0.60 9.27 23.50
CA ASP A 731 0.26 9.97 22.25
C ASP A 731 -0.64 9.12 21.34
N LEU A 732 -0.43 7.80 21.30
CA LEU A 732 -1.34 6.87 20.61
C LEU A 732 -2.71 6.85 21.26
N HIS A 733 -2.76 6.79 22.60
CA HIS A 733 -4.03 6.87 23.35
C HIS A 733 -4.75 8.19 23.08
N ARG A 734 -4.03 9.32 23.01
CA ARG A 734 -4.59 10.62 22.62
C ARG A 734 -5.20 10.59 21.23
N LEU A 735 -4.53 9.99 20.24
CA LEU A 735 -5.08 9.85 18.89
C LEU A 735 -6.34 8.98 18.87
N ASN A 736 -6.33 7.84 19.56
CA ASN A 736 -7.52 6.98 19.68
C ASN A 736 -8.69 7.71 20.36
N ARG A 737 -8.44 8.50 21.42
CA ARG A 737 -9.46 9.35 22.04
C ARG A 737 -9.99 10.42 21.07
N ARG A 738 -9.13 11.05 20.27
CA ARG A 738 -9.57 12.02 19.23
C ARG A 738 -10.46 11.37 18.18
N VAL A 739 -10.13 10.16 17.70
CA VAL A 739 -11.00 9.42 16.76
C VAL A 739 -12.36 9.13 17.39
N LEU A 740 -12.36 8.69 18.65
CA LEU A 740 -13.59 8.43 19.41
C LEU A 740 -14.45 9.70 19.59
N GLU A 741 -13.83 10.85 19.87
CA GLU A 741 -14.51 12.15 19.94
C GLU A 741 -15.11 12.57 18.60
N ILE A 742 -14.40 12.35 17.48
CA ILE A 742 -14.91 12.61 16.12
C ILE A 742 -16.14 11.72 15.86
N ALA A 743 -16.08 10.44 16.22
CA ALA A 743 -17.19 9.51 16.07
C ALA A 743 -18.43 9.95 16.86
N ASP A 744 -18.24 10.37 18.12
CA ASP A 744 -19.30 10.90 18.99
C ASP A 744 -19.96 12.14 18.38
N LYS A 745 -19.15 13.07 17.86
CA LYS A 745 -19.62 14.30 17.21
C LYS A 745 -20.42 13.99 15.94
N GLN A 746 -19.97 13.02 15.15
CA GLN A 746 -20.68 12.56 13.95
C GLN A 746 -21.89 11.66 14.28
N LYS A 747 -22.06 11.25 15.54
CA LYS A 747 -23.09 10.30 15.99
C LYS A 747 -23.01 8.95 15.26
N LYS A 748 -21.80 8.50 14.97
CA LYS A 748 -21.48 7.24 14.29
C LYS A 748 -20.66 6.34 15.22
N PRO A 749 -20.77 5.01 15.12
CA PRO A 749 -20.06 4.11 16.04
C PRO A 749 -18.54 4.19 15.84
N CYS A 750 -17.81 4.16 16.95
CA CYS A 750 -16.37 3.88 16.96
C CYS A 750 -16.15 2.44 17.42
N VAL A 751 -15.33 1.68 16.70
CA VAL A 751 -15.08 0.26 16.93
C VAL A 751 -13.60 -0.01 17.11
N ALA A 752 -13.27 -0.96 17.98
CA ALA A 752 -11.90 -1.41 18.17
C ALA A 752 -11.61 -2.64 17.30
N THR A 753 -10.69 -2.51 16.33
CA THR A 753 -10.36 -3.56 15.35
C THR A 753 -8.92 -4.04 15.50
N GLY A 754 -8.68 -5.30 15.13
CA GLY A 754 -7.39 -5.95 15.34
C GLY A 754 -6.39 -5.77 14.19
N ASP A 755 -6.85 -5.38 13.00
CA ASP A 755 -6.06 -5.40 11.74
C ASP A 755 -5.31 -6.75 11.60
N VAL A 756 -6.07 -7.83 11.70
CA VAL A 756 -5.50 -9.15 11.97
C VAL A 756 -4.77 -9.68 10.74
N HIS A 757 -3.49 -10.02 10.89
CA HIS A 757 -2.63 -10.56 9.83
C HIS A 757 -2.19 -12.00 10.09
N PHE A 758 -2.32 -12.51 11.31
CA PHE A 758 -2.00 -13.89 11.67
C PHE A 758 -2.90 -14.39 12.81
N MET A 759 -2.98 -15.71 13.02
CA MET A 759 -3.99 -16.28 13.94
C MET A 759 -3.53 -16.23 15.39
N ASP A 760 -2.32 -16.72 15.66
CA ASP A 760 -1.75 -16.80 16.99
C ASP A 760 -0.52 -15.89 17.11
N PRO A 761 -0.17 -15.37 18.31
CA PRO A 761 1.02 -14.53 18.50
C PRO A 761 2.31 -15.16 17.96
N ASP A 762 2.38 -16.49 17.99
CA ASP A 762 3.54 -17.25 17.54
C ASP A 762 3.73 -17.26 16.02
N ASP A 763 2.67 -16.98 15.25
CA ASP A 763 2.73 -16.93 13.79
C ASP A 763 3.43 -15.66 13.28
N GLU A 764 3.66 -14.67 14.15
CA GLU A 764 4.31 -13.40 13.82
C GLU A 764 5.67 -13.60 13.16
N ILE A 765 6.43 -14.62 13.61
CA ILE A 765 7.75 -14.95 13.05
C ILE A 765 7.69 -15.19 11.54
N TYR A 766 6.65 -15.87 11.06
CA TYR A 766 6.52 -16.16 9.64
C TYR A 766 6.26 -14.89 8.84
N ARG A 767 5.49 -13.95 9.40
CA ARG A 767 5.27 -12.64 8.78
C ARG A 767 6.55 -11.82 8.77
N GLN A 768 7.31 -11.84 9.87
CA GLN A 768 8.62 -11.18 9.94
C GLN A 768 9.58 -11.72 8.87
N LEU A 769 9.60 -13.04 8.66
CA LEU A 769 10.38 -13.66 7.59
C LEU A 769 9.89 -13.25 6.19
N LEU A 770 8.58 -13.15 5.96
CA LEU A 770 8.02 -12.63 4.70
C LEU A 770 8.45 -11.18 4.45
N LYS A 771 8.33 -10.31 5.46
CA LYS A 771 8.76 -8.90 5.37
C LYS A 771 10.28 -8.79 5.18
N ASN A 772 11.06 -9.66 5.80
CA ASN A 772 12.51 -9.70 5.60
C ASN A 772 12.86 -10.12 4.17
N GLY A 773 12.16 -11.11 3.60
CA GLY A 773 12.28 -11.49 2.20
C GLY A 773 11.93 -10.35 1.23
N GLN A 774 11.03 -9.46 1.64
CA GLN A 774 10.69 -8.22 0.93
C GLN A 774 11.66 -7.05 1.17
N LYS A 775 12.73 -7.27 1.96
CA LYS A 775 13.75 -6.28 2.33
C LYS A 775 13.20 -5.09 3.13
N TYR A 776 12.25 -5.32 4.03
CA TYR A 776 11.86 -4.32 5.03
C TYR A 776 12.96 -4.19 6.10
N THR A 777 13.36 -2.96 6.43
CA THR A 777 14.41 -2.69 7.41
C THR A 777 13.99 -3.02 8.84
N ASP A 778 12.68 -2.98 9.09
CA ASP A 778 12.03 -3.27 10.37
C ASP A 778 11.34 -4.65 10.36
N ALA A 779 11.76 -5.56 9.48
CA ALA A 779 11.07 -6.84 9.27
C ALA A 779 10.87 -7.69 10.53
N PHE A 780 11.75 -7.60 11.53
CA PHE A 780 11.68 -8.36 12.78
C PHE A 780 11.00 -7.59 13.93
N ARG A 781 10.34 -6.47 13.64
CA ARG A 781 9.54 -5.74 14.63
C ARG A 781 8.32 -6.57 15.04
N THR A 782 8.00 -6.54 16.33
CA THR A 782 6.72 -7.05 16.85
C THR A 782 5.60 -6.07 16.51
N THR A 783 4.50 -6.58 15.97
CA THR A 783 3.31 -5.82 15.58
C THR A 783 2.06 -6.26 16.33
N GLY A 784 2.03 -7.46 16.91
CA GLY A 784 0.90 -7.95 17.71
C GLY A 784 -0.41 -8.08 16.93
N MET A 785 -0.34 -8.17 15.59
CA MET A 785 -1.49 -8.23 14.67
C MET A 785 -2.12 -9.64 14.59
N TYR A 786 -2.20 -10.35 15.73
CA TYR A 786 -2.88 -11.64 15.82
C TYR A 786 -4.37 -11.46 16.13
N LEU A 787 -5.17 -12.52 15.91
CA LEU A 787 -6.57 -12.51 16.30
C LEU A 787 -6.69 -12.52 17.83
N LYS A 788 -6.96 -11.35 18.42
CA LYS A 788 -7.13 -11.21 19.88
C LYS A 788 -8.48 -11.76 20.33
N THR A 789 -8.52 -12.36 21.52
CA THR A 789 -9.78 -12.69 22.21
C THR A 789 -10.47 -11.42 22.69
N THR A 790 -11.74 -11.53 23.09
CA THR A 790 -12.49 -10.40 23.66
C THR A 790 -11.81 -9.85 24.92
N ASP A 791 -11.35 -10.73 25.81
CA ASP A 791 -10.69 -10.33 27.06
C ASP A 791 -9.36 -9.60 26.81
N GLU A 792 -8.54 -10.10 25.87
CA GLU A 792 -7.30 -9.42 25.46
C GLU A 792 -7.58 -8.05 24.85
N MET A 793 -8.57 -7.96 23.97
CA MET A 793 -8.93 -6.70 23.34
C MET A 793 -9.47 -5.69 24.37
N LEU A 794 -10.24 -6.13 25.37
CA LEU A 794 -10.65 -5.26 26.48
C LEU A 794 -9.44 -4.78 27.29
N GLY A 795 -8.43 -5.63 27.46
CA GLY A 795 -7.16 -5.27 28.11
C GLY A 795 -6.40 -4.17 27.35
N GLU A 796 -6.28 -4.29 26.03
CA GLU A 796 -5.63 -3.29 25.16
C GLU A 796 -6.28 -1.89 25.26
N PHE A 797 -7.60 -1.83 25.46
CA PHE A 797 -8.35 -0.58 25.54
C PHE A 797 -8.75 -0.18 26.97
N ALA A 798 -8.18 -0.81 28.00
CA ALA A 798 -8.53 -0.55 29.39
C ALA A 798 -8.35 0.93 29.81
N TYR A 799 -7.45 1.67 29.15
CA TYR A 799 -7.23 3.11 29.36
C TYR A 799 -8.45 3.99 29.00
N LEU A 800 -9.45 3.46 28.28
CA LEU A 800 -10.71 4.14 27.97
C LEU A 800 -11.77 3.98 29.07
N GLY A 801 -11.50 3.21 30.13
CA GLY A 801 -12.46 2.94 31.20
C GLY A 801 -13.71 2.22 30.67
N ASP A 802 -14.90 2.66 31.09
CA ASP A 802 -16.18 2.05 30.70
C ASP A 802 -16.41 2.02 29.18
N ARG A 803 -15.79 2.96 28.44
CA ARG A 803 -15.89 3.01 26.98
C ARG A 803 -15.14 1.89 26.27
N ALA A 804 -14.24 1.17 26.96
CA ALA A 804 -13.57 0.01 26.38
C ALA A 804 -14.57 -1.06 25.94
N TYR A 805 -15.57 -1.36 26.77
CA TYR A 805 -16.63 -2.32 26.42
C TYR A 805 -17.51 -1.82 25.28
N GLU A 806 -17.74 -0.51 25.23
CA GLU A 806 -18.49 0.15 24.16
C GLU A 806 -17.84 -0.10 22.80
N VAL A 807 -16.55 0.24 22.65
CA VAL A 807 -15.83 0.14 21.37
C VAL A 807 -15.44 -1.30 21.00
N VAL A 808 -15.14 -2.15 21.97
CA VAL A 808 -14.69 -3.54 21.72
C VAL A 808 -15.85 -4.48 21.44
N VAL A 809 -16.94 -4.39 22.20
CA VAL A 809 -18.05 -5.36 22.14
C VAL A 809 -19.32 -4.73 21.56
N THR A 810 -19.77 -3.61 22.13
CA THR A 810 -21.09 -3.07 21.80
C THR A 810 -21.15 -2.55 20.36
N ASN A 811 -20.20 -1.71 19.97
CA ASN A 811 -20.17 -1.07 18.67
C ASN A 811 -19.74 -2.04 17.56
N THR A 812 -18.82 -2.98 17.84
CA THR A 812 -18.43 -4.00 16.83
C THR A 812 -19.60 -4.89 16.45
N ARG A 813 -20.40 -5.32 17.44
CA ARG A 813 -21.65 -6.04 17.20
C ARG A 813 -22.69 -5.19 16.49
N LYS A 814 -22.82 -3.91 16.86
CA LYS A 814 -23.73 -2.97 16.20
C LYS A 814 -23.44 -2.83 14.70
N VAL A 815 -22.16 -2.77 14.30
CA VAL A 815 -21.77 -2.73 12.87
C VAL A 815 -22.08 -4.08 12.20
N ALA A 816 -21.82 -5.21 12.86
CA ALA A 816 -22.16 -6.54 12.34
C ALA A 816 -23.68 -6.74 12.14
N ASP A 817 -24.50 -6.14 13.00
CA ASP A 817 -25.96 -6.17 12.93
C ASP A 817 -26.52 -5.30 11.79
N MET A 818 -25.74 -4.33 11.28
CA MET A 818 -26.14 -3.55 10.10
C MET A 818 -26.15 -4.39 8.81
N ILE A 819 -25.42 -5.51 8.79
CA ILE A 819 -25.25 -6.39 7.63
C ILE A 819 -26.40 -7.40 7.58
N GLU A 820 -26.97 -7.63 6.40
CA GLU A 820 -28.07 -8.59 6.22
C GLU A 820 -27.62 -10.04 6.38
N GLU A 821 -28.51 -10.91 6.86
CA GLU A 821 -28.24 -12.34 6.93
C GLU A 821 -28.23 -13.00 5.54
N GLY A 822 -27.42 -14.06 5.39
CA GLY A 822 -27.44 -14.91 4.20
C GLY A 822 -26.82 -14.29 2.94
N VAL A 823 -26.00 -13.25 3.07
CA VAL A 823 -25.19 -12.74 1.95
C VAL A 823 -24.26 -13.86 1.46
N ARG A 824 -24.40 -14.24 0.20
CA ARG A 824 -23.66 -15.35 -0.41
C ARG A 824 -22.83 -14.84 -1.60
N PRO A 825 -21.49 -14.92 -1.55
CA PRO A 825 -20.60 -14.46 -2.62
C PRO A 825 -20.84 -15.10 -3.98
N ILE A 826 -21.09 -16.41 -3.99
CA ILE A 826 -21.31 -17.20 -5.19
C ILE A 826 -22.70 -17.85 -5.11
N PRO A 827 -23.65 -17.55 -6.01
CA PRO A 827 -24.98 -18.14 -5.97
C PRO A 827 -24.97 -19.65 -6.21
N LYS A 828 -26.04 -20.35 -5.78
CA LYS A 828 -26.22 -21.78 -6.04
C LYS A 828 -26.76 -22.02 -7.45
N GLY A 829 -26.36 -23.13 -8.07
CA GLY A 829 -26.86 -23.58 -9.37
C GLY A 829 -25.98 -23.16 -10.55
N THR A 830 -26.42 -23.53 -11.76
CA THR A 830 -25.81 -23.12 -13.03
C THR A 830 -26.70 -22.08 -13.71
N TYR A 831 -26.08 -21.15 -14.46
CA TYR A 831 -26.77 -20.10 -15.20
C TYR A 831 -26.44 -20.24 -16.69
N PRO A 832 -27.04 -21.21 -17.41
CA PRO A 832 -26.76 -21.43 -18.82
C PRO A 832 -27.23 -20.23 -19.66
N PRO A 833 -26.49 -19.84 -20.71
CA PRO A 833 -26.96 -18.82 -21.65
C PRO A 833 -28.16 -19.34 -22.43
N SER A 834 -29.11 -18.46 -22.73
CA SER A 834 -30.22 -18.74 -23.64
C SER A 834 -30.05 -17.88 -24.88
N ILE A 835 -29.90 -18.52 -26.04
CA ILE A 835 -29.83 -17.88 -27.36
C ILE A 835 -30.98 -18.45 -28.17
N GLU A 836 -31.89 -17.58 -28.63
CA GLU A 836 -33.05 -17.98 -29.43
C GLU A 836 -32.59 -18.73 -30.69
N GLY A 837 -33.18 -19.89 -30.99
CA GLY A 837 -32.83 -20.71 -32.15
C GLY A 837 -31.64 -21.65 -31.95
N ALA A 838 -30.85 -21.51 -30.86
CA ALA A 838 -29.63 -22.29 -30.69
C ALA A 838 -29.88 -23.78 -30.45
N GLU A 839 -30.99 -24.15 -29.79
CA GLU A 839 -31.37 -25.55 -29.60
C GLU A 839 -31.79 -26.18 -30.93
N GLU A 840 -32.63 -25.49 -31.71
CA GLU A 840 -33.05 -25.97 -33.02
C GLU A 840 -31.88 -26.08 -34.01
N GLU A 841 -31.00 -25.06 -34.05
CA GLU A 841 -29.82 -25.05 -34.91
C GLU A 841 -28.84 -26.16 -34.55
N LEU A 842 -28.62 -26.41 -33.25
CA LEU A 842 -27.77 -27.52 -32.79
C LEU A 842 -28.33 -28.86 -33.27
N VAL A 843 -29.64 -29.10 -33.07
CA VAL A 843 -30.31 -30.32 -33.53
C VAL A 843 -30.21 -30.46 -35.05
N GLN A 844 -30.42 -29.39 -35.80
CA GLN A 844 -30.32 -29.40 -37.26
C GLN A 844 -28.88 -29.71 -37.70
N CYS A 845 -27.90 -28.99 -37.19
CA CYS A 845 -26.49 -29.14 -37.54
C CYS A 845 -25.97 -30.55 -37.21
N CYS A 846 -26.33 -31.10 -36.05
CA CYS A 846 -25.97 -32.47 -35.66
C CYS A 846 -26.59 -33.50 -36.63
N ASN A 847 -27.87 -33.36 -36.97
CA ASN A 847 -28.56 -34.25 -37.90
C ASN A 847 -28.00 -34.17 -39.32
N GLU A 848 -27.78 -32.97 -39.84
CA GLU A 848 -27.19 -32.75 -41.17
C GLU A 848 -25.77 -33.32 -41.25
N LYS A 849 -24.95 -33.09 -40.21
CA LYS A 849 -23.60 -33.63 -40.14
C LYS A 849 -23.60 -35.16 -40.05
N ALA A 850 -24.50 -35.73 -39.24
CA ALA A 850 -24.63 -37.17 -39.11
C ALA A 850 -25.03 -37.81 -40.45
N ARG A 851 -26.03 -37.25 -41.15
CA ARG A 851 -26.47 -37.75 -42.46
C ARG A 851 -25.36 -37.69 -43.50
N ARG A 852 -24.57 -36.61 -43.49
CA ARG A 852 -23.40 -36.47 -44.39
C ARG A 852 -22.32 -37.53 -44.13
N LEU A 853 -22.11 -37.94 -42.88
CA LEU A 853 -21.05 -38.89 -42.53
C LEU A 853 -21.49 -40.35 -42.64
N TYR A 854 -22.73 -40.66 -42.25
CA TYR A 854 -23.22 -42.03 -42.08
C TYR A 854 -24.30 -42.42 -43.08
N GLY A 855 -24.72 -41.51 -43.95
CA GLY A 855 -25.76 -41.72 -44.96
C GLY A 855 -27.16 -41.30 -44.49
N ASP A 856 -28.09 -41.22 -45.45
CA ASP A 856 -29.51 -40.95 -45.22
C ASP A 856 -30.33 -42.06 -45.91
N PRO A 857 -31.00 -42.96 -45.14
CA PRO A 857 -31.26 -42.90 -43.71
C PRO A 857 -30.05 -43.21 -42.83
N LEU A 858 -30.02 -42.61 -41.63
CA LEU A 858 -29.00 -42.88 -40.62
C LEU A 858 -29.08 -44.35 -40.13
N PRO A 859 -27.93 -45.01 -39.87
CA PRO A 859 -27.91 -46.30 -39.17
C PRO A 859 -28.60 -46.19 -37.80
N GLU A 860 -29.37 -47.21 -37.41
CA GLU A 860 -30.19 -47.20 -36.19
C GLU A 860 -29.39 -46.89 -34.92
N ILE A 861 -28.14 -47.36 -34.84
CA ILE A 861 -27.24 -47.09 -33.72
C ILE A 861 -26.82 -45.61 -33.61
N VAL A 862 -26.70 -44.92 -34.75
CA VAL A 862 -26.32 -43.50 -34.84
C VAL A 862 -27.53 -42.61 -34.61
N GLN A 863 -28.72 -43.02 -35.07
CA GLN A 863 -29.95 -42.26 -34.86
C GLN A 863 -30.41 -42.25 -33.38
N LYS A 864 -30.17 -43.34 -32.64
CA LYS A 864 -30.49 -43.43 -31.20
C LYS A 864 -29.47 -42.73 -30.30
N ARG A 865 -28.26 -42.46 -30.81
CA ARG A 865 -27.16 -41.84 -30.07
C ARG A 865 -27.18 -40.33 -30.28
#